data_AF-A0AAV6CEQ7-F1
#
_entry.id   AF-A0AAV6CEQ7-F1
#
_cell.length_a   1.000
_cell.length_b   1.000
_cell.length_c   1.000
_cell.angle_alpha   90.00
_cell.angle_beta   90.00
_cell.angle_gamma   90.00
#
_symmetry.space_group_name_H-M   'P 1'
#
loop_
_entity.id
_entity.type
_entity.pdbx_description
1 polymer ?
#
loop_
_entity_poly.entity_id
_entity_poly.type
_entity_poly.pdbx_seq_one_letter_code
_entity_poly.pdbx_strand_id
1 'polypeptide(L)'
;MNSRPLFRAALSSLAASFLLLSPALSAADASWSPRTTERVAIVGNSLAERMTLFGNFETLLHSRFPHLELVVRNFAWPADEVGVQQRPNDYTKIDDPLQVFGPETFLCFFGFNESFAGPSGIDKFKADYEKWLDDTTKKFAKDGKRPQFVLVSPIAFENTGNPLQPNGSQENIHLKAYTAAVKEVAARRGLPFVDVFTPSLEAFSKEPGAQYTVNGIHVNDAGDRLVAATLERALFGQANTAILDSPAGKRMREAIKDKSWVHQQDYRMLNGWYVYGGRRTWDTETFPREYKKIRGMAALRDRRVWDLAKGKAVSDEPDDSTTGELIVPKTRFGEPRQAYSEPKELRYLTGEEGLKEMTAAEGFEVSLFAAEEKFPELAKPVQLNFDNKGRLWVSTMPSYPQWRPGDPKPNDKLVIFEDTNRDGKADKSTVFYDKLHCPTGFEFWNGGVLVVDQPRIIFLKDTDGDDKADQVTELWDGWATDDTHHTVGAWELSHGGVIHMLEGVSMSTAVETPYGPFRNKNTPGAYKLDPLTLRISHFITPGYGNPWCYLFDPWGQGIVGDGTTAQQHWDSPLSTSQKVDRKGLNPIFNNEGMRPVIGSEFLYSRHFPDNVQGQFVYACVINMNGITRFNVWDDGAGFGGKRTNDLLKSTDRNFRPVDPLIGPDGALWFGDWHNPLIGHMQYSQRDPNRDHVRGRLYRLTAKGRPLNEPIIQAGKPVNELLNQLNEYEHRVRYRARRELWSRPKAEVLAAVSKWAGDNADDKQLCEAMWVQQGFHAVDPALLKRVLAAKTYQARAAGVHTLAEEWQHIPNALGLLKPLAKDPHPRVRLEVVRALSFIETSESVELLLEIAAQPIDYWLDYTLQHAFGALRPLWKDALAAGDLGKKSPEGLDYLKAYQSGRPELGAAQRALRQLISFPEMGEEERKKSMTSLAGVKGKTQPGKDLFDRVCISCHKIGSTGSEYGPDLSKVGSRMSRVDIIESILYPNEKVDPKYLSVNVTTKGGDEISGLVTEDTNEHLTILVGAGNSQRIPKNQVASRQVTKVSNMPEGLGAGMSPEEFVDLVEYLSSLK
;
A
#
# COMPACT_ATOMS: atom_id res chain seq x y z
N MET A 1 41.12 -6.97 64.29
CA MET A 1 41.40 -6.61 65.69
C MET A 1 40.59 -5.38 66.05
N ASN A 2 39.69 -5.52 67.03
CA ASN A 2 39.23 -4.52 68.01
C ASN A 2 38.58 -3.21 67.49
N SER A 3 37.48 -2.69 68.02
CA SER A 3 36.50 -3.07 69.05
C SER A 3 35.51 -1.91 69.17
N ARG A 4 34.23 -2.21 69.41
CA ARG A 4 33.16 -1.32 69.92
C ARG A 4 33.52 -0.73 71.33
N PRO A 5 32.67 0.00 72.09
CA PRO A 5 31.76 1.17 71.82
C PRO A 5 31.70 2.21 73.01
N LEU A 6 30.72 3.13 72.97
CA LEU A 6 30.04 3.88 74.08
C LEU A 6 30.71 5.11 74.73
N PHE A 7 30.07 6.30 74.71
CA PHE A 7 29.25 6.84 75.83
C PHE A 7 28.62 8.22 75.55
N ARG A 8 27.61 8.54 76.38
CA ARG A 8 26.50 9.52 76.32
C ARG A 8 26.83 10.97 76.75
N ALA A 9 25.86 11.87 76.45
CA ALA A 9 25.32 13.03 77.23
C ALA A 9 25.42 14.38 76.47
N ALA A 10 24.34 14.95 75.93
CA ALA A 10 23.22 15.69 76.54
C ALA A 10 23.53 17.18 76.85
N LEU A 11 23.03 18.11 76.04
CA LEU A 11 21.99 19.13 76.36
C LEU A 11 21.92 20.25 75.30
N SER A 12 20.78 20.27 74.59
CA SER A 12 19.93 21.42 74.21
C SER A 12 20.50 22.85 74.15
N SER A 13 20.39 23.49 72.97
CA SER A 13 19.84 24.86 72.83
C SER A 13 19.32 25.10 71.40
N LEU A 14 18.14 25.73 71.32
CA LEU A 14 17.29 25.97 70.16
C LEU A 14 17.96 26.75 69.01
N ALA A 15 17.66 26.33 67.77
CA ALA A 15 17.39 27.26 66.67
C ALA A 15 16.37 26.61 65.72
N ALA A 16 15.20 27.24 65.62
CA ALA A 16 14.10 26.84 64.76
C ALA A 16 14.53 26.83 63.29
N SER A 17 14.37 25.68 62.63
CA SER A 17 14.42 25.56 61.18
C SER A 17 13.10 24.92 60.73
N PHE A 18 12.31 25.69 59.99
CA PHE A 18 11.18 25.21 59.21
C PHE A 18 11.68 24.20 58.17
N LEU A 19 11.64 22.91 58.52
CA LEU A 19 11.67 21.82 57.56
C LEU A 19 10.25 21.61 57.07
N LEU A 20 9.97 22.17 55.89
CA LEU A 20 8.87 21.71 55.04
C LEU A 20 9.18 20.25 54.64
N LEU A 21 8.78 19.32 55.51
CA LEU A 21 8.56 17.94 55.12
C LEU A 21 7.40 17.93 54.13
N SER A 22 7.70 18.04 52.84
CA SER A 22 6.78 17.52 51.83
C SER A 22 6.52 16.05 52.18
N PRO A 23 5.26 15.61 52.30
CA PRO A 23 5.01 14.19 52.39
C PRO A 23 5.55 13.59 51.10
N ALA A 24 6.44 12.61 51.21
CA ALA A 24 6.65 11.68 50.12
C ALA A 24 5.25 11.15 49.77
N LEU A 25 4.71 11.56 48.62
CA LEU A 25 3.54 10.94 48.04
C LEU A 25 3.91 9.47 47.82
N SER A 26 3.53 8.63 48.78
CA SER A 26 3.16 7.26 48.50
C SER A 26 2.18 7.32 47.35
N ALA A 27 2.62 6.94 46.15
CA ALA A 27 1.74 6.75 45.01
C ALA A 27 0.73 5.68 45.41
N ALA A 28 -0.42 6.11 45.92
CA ALA A 28 -1.58 5.26 46.04
C ALA A 28 -1.87 4.76 44.62
N ASP A 29 -1.91 3.44 44.44
CA ASP A 29 -2.28 2.76 43.21
C ASP A 29 -3.59 3.37 42.68
N ALA A 30 -3.49 4.30 41.72
CA ALA A 30 -4.66 4.94 41.16
C ALA A 30 -5.39 3.91 40.29
N SER A 31 -6.44 3.29 40.84
CA SER A 31 -7.35 2.41 40.10
C SER A 31 -8.35 3.24 39.30
N TRP A 32 -8.56 2.90 38.02
CA TRP A 32 -9.69 3.46 37.26
C TRP A 32 -11.01 2.92 37.85
N SER A 33 -11.96 3.80 38.12
CA SER A 33 -13.30 3.45 38.63
C SER A 33 -14.35 3.84 37.60
N PRO A 34 -14.80 2.89 36.75
CA PRO A 34 -15.74 3.19 35.67
C PRO A 34 -17.08 3.68 36.20
N ARG A 35 -17.74 4.57 35.44
CA ARG A 35 -19.06 5.13 35.75
C ARG A 35 -20.14 4.55 34.86
N THR A 36 -21.40 4.64 35.31
CA THR A 36 -22.55 4.22 34.49
C THR A 36 -22.60 4.98 33.18
N THR A 37 -22.79 4.28 32.06
CA THR A 37 -22.83 4.80 30.68
C THR A 37 -21.57 5.53 30.22
N GLU A 38 -20.45 5.32 30.90
CA GLU A 38 -19.19 5.97 30.58
C GLU A 38 -18.69 5.58 29.18
N ARG A 39 -18.27 6.59 28.43
CA ARG A 39 -17.67 6.44 27.10
C ARG A 39 -16.15 6.26 27.20
N VAL A 40 -15.68 5.07 26.89
CA VAL A 40 -14.26 4.67 26.97
C VAL A 40 -13.67 4.57 25.57
N ALA A 41 -12.63 5.34 25.30
CA ALA A 41 -11.83 5.23 24.08
C ALA A 41 -10.52 4.52 24.35
N ILE A 42 -10.21 3.51 23.53
CA ILE A 42 -8.87 2.92 23.45
C ILE A 42 -8.13 3.62 22.32
N VAL A 43 -6.92 4.11 22.60
CA VAL A 43 -6.06 4.82 21.63
C VAL A 43 -4.63 4.31 21.74
N GLY A 44 -3.89 4.38 20.64
CA GLY A 44 -2.50 3.92 20.60
C GLY A 44 -2.20 3.14 19.33
N ASN A 45 -1.17 2.29 19.44
CA ASN A 45 -0.57 1.52 18.36
C ASN A 45 -1.21 0.13 18.15
N SER A 46 -0.56 -0.77 17.38
CA SER A 46 -1.15 -2.08 17.03
C SER A 46 -1.47 -2.96 18.23
N LEU A 47 -0.80 -2.80 19.38
CA LEU A 47 -1.17 -3.56 20.58
C LEU A 47 -2.64 -3.30 20.95
N ALA A 48 -3.05 -2.04 20.89
CA ALA A 48 -4.43 -1.65 21.14
C ALA A 48 -5.35 -2.01 19.95
N GLU A 49 -4.94 -1.75 18.71
CA GLU A 49 -5.79 -2.02 17.54
C GLU A 49 -6.19 -3.50 17.47
N ARG A 50 -5.24 -4.41 17.73
CA ARG A 50 -5.47 -5.86 17.63
C ARG A 50 -6.47 -6.39 18.66
N MET A 51 -6.77 -5.64 19.72
CA MET A 51 -7.83 -6.00 20.66
C MET A 51 -9.20 -6.11 19.95
N THR A 52 -9.37 -5.46 18.78
CA THR A 52 -10.59 -5.58 17.96
C THR A 52 -10.78 -6.97 17.33
N LEU A 53 -9.69 -7.73 17.13
CA LEU A 53 -9.72 -9.08 16.56
C LEU A 53 -10.23 -10.11 17.57
N PHE A 54 -9.89 -9.91 18.85
CA PHE A 54 -10.06 -10.92 19.89
C PHE A 54 -11.11 -10.52 20.93
N GLY A 55 -11.16 -9.27 21.39
CA GLY A 55 -12.19 -8.77 22.31
C GLY A 55 -12.08 -9.27 23.76
N ASN A 56 -10.94 -9.84 24.18
CA ASN A 56 -10.83 -10.45 25.51
C ASN A 56 -10.93 -9.43 26.64
N PHE A 57 -10.25 -8.29 26.57
CA PHE A 57 -10.29 -7.29 27.64
C PHE A 57 -11.68 -6.69 27.83
N GLU A 58 -12.38 -6.33 26.76
CA GLU A 58 -13.73 -5.79 26.86
C GLU A 58 -14.71 -6.84 27.43
N THR A 59 -14.49 -8.13 27.15
CA THR A 59 -15.30 -9.22 27.72
C THR A 59 -15.12 -9.28 29.24
N LEU A 60 -13.87 -9.17 29.75
CA LEU A 60 -13.58 -9.09 31.18
C LEU A 60 -14.24 -7.86 31.82
N LEU A 61 -14.16 -6.72 31.14
CA LEU A 61 -14.70 -5.44 31.61
C LEU A 61 -16.23 -5.50 31.79
N HIS A 62 -16.97 -5.96 30.78
CA HIS A 62 -18.44 -6.09 30.88
C HIS A 62 -18.87 -7.18 31.86
N SER A 63 -18.11 -8.27 31.95
CA SER A 63 -18.39 -9.34 32.92
C SER A 63 -18.23 -8.87 34.36
N ARG A 64 -17.27 -7.98 34.62
CA ARG A 64 -17.05 -7.36 35.92
C ARG A 64 -18.08 -6.28 36.26
N PHE A 65 -18.47 -5.50 35.27
CA PHE A 65 -19.37 -4.35 35.45
C PHE A 65 -20.66 -4.46 34.63
N PRO A 66 -21.44 -5.54 34.78
CA PRO A 66 -22.59 -5.81 33.91
C PRO A 66 -23.68 -4.73 34.02
N HIS A 67 -23.73 -4.00 35.14
CA HIS A 67 -24.74 -2.97 35.40
C HIS A 67 -24.35 -1.57 34.94
N LEU A 68 -23.08 -1.33 34.61
CA LEU A 68 -22.61 0.01 34.25
C LEU A 68 -22.95 0.40 32.81
N GLU A 69 -23.28 -0.56 31.92
CA GLU A 69 -23.61 -0.28 30.51
C GLU A 69 -22.54 0.61 29.84
N LEU A 70 -21.26 0.24 30.02
CA LEU A 70 -20.12 0.98 29.48
C LEU A 70 -20.17 1.01 27.94
N VAL A 71 -19.81 2.13 27.32
CA VAL A 71 -19.71 2.25 25.87
C VAL A 71 -18.23 2.28 25.50
N VAL A 72 -17.72 1.19 24.93
CA VAL A 72 -16.29 1.06 24.58
C VAL A 72 -16.10 1.19 23.08
N ARG A 73 -15.13 2.00 22.65
CA ARG A 73 -14.72 2.19 21.26
C ARG A 73 -13.20 2.16 21.15
N ASN A 74 -12.69 1.54 20.10
CA ASN A 74 -11.26 1.41 19.85
C ASN A 74 -10.89 2.23 18.61
N PHE A 75 -10.12 3.29 18.84
CA PHE A 75 -9.63 4.24 17.85
C PHE A 75 -8.11 4.10 17.63
N ALA A 76 -7.50 3.04 18.17
CA ALA A 76 -6.09 2.77 17.93
C ALA A 76 -5.83 2.50 16.44
N TRP A 77 -4.64 2.88 15.99
CA TRP A 77 -4.22 2.75 14.61
C TRP A 77 -2.78 2.23 14.57
N PRO A 78 -2.43 1.29 13.68
CA PRO A 78 -1.05 0.83 13.56
C PRO A 78 -0.09 1.99 13.27
N ALA A 79 1.11 1.90 13.83
CA ALA A 79 2.14 2.92 13.78
C ALA A 79 1.72 4.28 14.38
N ASP A 80 0.73 4.36 15.26
CA ASP A 80 0.50 5.60 16.02
C ASP A 80 1.61 5.81 17.07
N GLU A 81 2.17 7.01 17.08
CA GLU A 81 2.96 7.56 18.18
C GLU A 81 2.17 8.69 18.82
N VAL A 82 2.47 9.03 20.07
CA VAL A 82 1.77 10.09 20.80
C VAL A 82 1.88 11.45 20.09
N GLY A 83 3.00 11.72 19.42
CA GLY A 83 3.24 12.93 18.65
C GLY A 83 2.94 12.83 17.15
N VAL A 84 2.69 11.62 16.61
CA VAL A 84 2.54 11.37 15.17
C VAL A 84 1.42 10.36 14.92
N GLN A 85 0.28 10.86 14.45
CA GLN A 85 -0.92 10.06 14.16
C GLN A 85 -1.34 10.29 12.71
N GLN A 86 -0.84 9.45 11.80
CA GLN A 86 -1.11 9.58 10.36
C GLN A 86 -2.55 9.17 10.06
N ARG A 87 -3.28 9.99 9.30
CA ARG A 87 -4.66 9.71 8.87
C ARG A 87 -4.86 9.98 7.37
N PRO A 88 -5.89 9.36 6.75
CA PRO A 88 -6.37 9.68 5.41
C PRO A 88 -6.52 11.17 5.13
N ASN A 89 -6.47 11.54 3.85
CA ASN A 89 -6.82 12.91 3.45
C ASN A 89 -8.30 13.20 3.77
N ASP A 90 -8.59 14.45 4.15
CA ASP A 90 -9.94 14.91 4.54
C ASP A 90 -10.59 14.15 5.72
N TYR A 91 -9.85 13.32 6.46
CA TYR A 91 -10.39 12.39 7.47
C TYR A 91 -11.51 12.95 8.38
N THR A 92 -11.40 14.20 8.81
CA THR A 92 -12.35 14.84 9.73
C THR A 92 -13.29 15.85 9.08
N LYS A 93 -13.42 15.85 7.75
CA LYS A 93 -14.14 16.88 6.98
C LYS A 93 -15.66 16.75 7.08
N ILE A 94 -16.19 15.54 7.24
CA ILE A 94 -17.61 15.33 7.60
C ILE A 94 -17.81 15.66 9.08
N ASP A 95 -17.13 14.90 9.93
CA ASP A 95 -16.99 15.11 11.37
C ASP A 95 -15.71 14.38 11.84
N ASP A 96 -15.31 14.60 13.09
CA ASP A 96 -14.23 13.85 13.73
C ASP A 96 -14.87 12.71 14.55
N PRO A 97 -14.68 11.43 14.20
CA PRO A 97 -15.39 10.31 14.84
C PRO A 97 -15.03 10.18 16.33
N LEU A 98 -13.79 10.53 16.71
CA LEU A 98 -13.39 10.57 18.12
C LEU A 98 -14.09 11.73 18.85
N GLN A 99 -14.22 12.91 18.22
CA GLN A 99 -14.98 14.03 18.80
C GLN A 99 -16.48 13.74 18.95
N VAL A 100 -17.09 13.12 17.94
CA VAL A 100 -18.51 12.75 17.96
C VAL A 100 -18.77 11.73 19.06
N PHE A 101 -17.90 10.73 19.19
CA PHE A 101 -17.99 9.77 20.28
C PHE A 101 -17.86 10.46 21.64
N GLY A 102 -17.00 11.48 21.76
CA GLY A 102 -16.83 12.28 22.97
C GLY A 102 -16.42 11.45 24.19
N PRO A 103 -15.24 10.80 24.17
CA PRO A 103 -14.75 9.96 25.27
C PRO A 103 -14.70 10.72 26.60
N GLU A 104 -15.02 10.01 27.67
CA GLU A 104 -14.87 10.46 29.05
C GLU A 104 -13.67 9.81 29.73
N THR A 105 -13.23 8.65 29.23
CA THR A 105 -12.02 7.95 29.66
C THR A 105 -11.22 7.50 28.44
N PHE A 106 -9.90 7.65 28.51
CA PHE A 106 -8.94 7.13 27.52
C PHE A 106 -8.06 6.04 28.13
N LEU A 107 -7.95 4.90 27.44
CA LEU A 107 -6.89 3.91 27.68
C LEU A 107 -5.81 4.11 26.61
N CYS A 108 -4.60 4.49 27.02
CA CYS A 108 -3.56 5.00 26.13
C CYS A 108 -2.38 4.02 26.00
N PHE A 109 -2.22 3.44 24.80
CA PHE A 109 -1.19 2.45 24.47
C PHE A 109 -0.10 3.07 23.56
N PHE A 110 0.71 3.96 24.12
CA PHE A 110 1.84 4.61 23.43
C PHE A 110 3.19 4.14 23.99
N GLY A 111 4.27 4.39 23.26
CA GLY A 111 5.64 4.12 23.69
C GLY A 111 6.32 2.96 22.94
N PHE A 112 5.58 2.09 22.25
CA PHE A 112 6.17 0.98 21.49
C PHE A 112 6.91 1.52 20.27
N ASN A 113 6.21 2.27 19.41
CA ASN A 113 6.77 2.86 18.20
C ASN A 113 7.87 3.89 18.51
N GLU A 114 7.68 4.67 19.57
CA GLU A 114 8.65 5.66 20.00
C GLU A 114 9.95 5.02 20.52
N SER A 115 9.92 3.76 20.97
CA SER A 115 11.09 3.05 21.51
C SER A 115 12.20 2.81 20.49
N PHE A 116 11.87 2.83 19.19
CA PHE A 116 12.84 2.69 18.09
C PHE A 116 13.76 3.91 17.97
N ALA A 117 13.42 5.07 18.57
CA ALA A 117 14.32 6.22 18.69
C ALA A 117 15.44 6.01 19.74
N GLY A 118 15.41 4.91 20.49
CA GLY A 118 16.37 4.57 21.52
C GLY A 118 16.37 5.55 22.71
N PRO A 119 17.38 5.48 23.59
CA PRO A 119 17.43 6.31 24.81
C PRO A 119 17.37 7.83 24.55
N SER A 120 17.88 8.29 23.41
CA SER A 120 17.85 9.70 23.02
C SER A 120 16.43 10.25 22.76
N GLY A 121 15.45 9.38 22.49
CA GLY A 121 14.07 9.79 22.22
C GLY A 121 13.21 10.01 23.47
N ILE A 122 13.65 9.55 24.65
CA ILE A 122 12.82 9.48 25.87
C ILE A 122 12.30 10.85 26.32
N ASP A 123 13.15 11.88 26.34
CA ASP A 123 12.73 13.19 26.83
C ASP A 123 11.72 13.86 25.88
N LYS A 124 11.92 13.70 24.57
CA LYS A 124 10.94 14.13 23.57
C LYS A 124 9.62 13.37 23.73
N PHE A 125 9.67 12.05 23.88
CA PHE A 125 8.49 11.22 24.08
C PHE A 125 7.67 11.68 25.31
N LYS A 126 8.31 11.89 26.45
CA LYS A 126 7.62 12.40 27.66
C LYS A 126 6.98 13.77 27.40
N ALA A 127 7.69 14.68 26.75
CA ALA A 127 7.16 16.00 26.43
C ALA A 127 5.96 15.94 25.48
N ASP A 128 6.02 15.10 24.44
CA ASP A 128 4.92 14.90 23.51
C ASP A 128 3.71 14.26 24.20
N TYR A 129 3.93 13.30 25.12
CA TYR A 129 2.86 12.66 25.89
C TYR A 129 2.16 13.67 26.81
N GLU A 130 2.93 14.44 27.57
CA GLU A 130 2.43 15.52 28.43
C GLU A 130 1.58 16.51 27.62
N LYS A 131 2.07 16.94 26.46
CA LYS A 131 1.35 17.82 25.54
C LYS A 131 0.06 17.18 25.02
N TRP A 132 0.11 15.91 24.63
CA TRP A 132 -1.06 15.19 24.13
C TRP A 132 -2.15 15.07 25.19
N LEU A 133 -1.80 14.82 26.45
CA LEU A 133 -2.74 14.81 27.58
C LEU A 133 -3.40 16.17 27.79
N ASP A 134 -2.63 17.26 27.72
CA ASP A 134 -3.15 18.62 27.86
C ASP A 134 -4.08 19.01 26.71
N ASP A 135 -3.68 18.72 25.47
CA ASP A 135 -4.48 18.99 24.27
C ASP A 135 -5.78 18.17 24.26
N THR A 136 -5.70 16.89 24.63
CA THR A 136 -6.87 16.00 24.73
C THR A 136 -7.80 16.45 25.85
N THR A 137 -7.25 16.84 27.01
CA THR A 137 -8.05 17.42 28.10
C THR A 137 -8.79 18.67 27.63
N LYS A 138 -8.08 19.59 26.94
CA LYS A 138 -8.69 20.80 26.40
C LYS A 138 -9.79 20.50 25.38
N LYS A 139 -9.58 19.51 24.53
CA LYS A 139 -10.50 19.10 23.46
C LYS A 139 -11.79 18.44 24.00
N PHE A 140 -11.67 17.64 25.07
CA PHE A 140 -12.78 16.81 25.58
C PHE A 140 -13.35 17.25 26.93
N ALA A 141 -12.85 18.33 27.54
CA ALA A 141 -13.48 18.91 28.72
C ALA A 141 -14.88 19.46 28.37
N LYS A 142 -15.92 18.95 29.02
CA LYS A 142 -17.32 19.38 28.84
C LYS A 142 -17.99 19.55 30.20
N ASP A 143 -18.79 20.60 30.36
CA ASP A 143 -19.60 20.86 31.55
C ASP A 143 -18.81 20.81 32.87
N GLY A 144 -17.56 21.31 32.85
CA GLY A 144 -16.66 21.29 34.00
C GLY A 144 -16.04 19.92 34.32
N LYS A 145 -16.39 18.85 33.59
CA LYS A 145 -15.80 17.51 33.71
C LYS A 145 -14.63 17.37 32.72
N ARG A 146 -13.51 16.85 33.22
CA ARG A 146 -12.32 16.51 32.41
C ARG A 146 -12.32 15.03 32.06
N PRO A 147 -11.78 14.64 30.90
CA PRO A 147 -11.56 13.23 30.59
C PRO A 147 -10.57 12.61 31.59
N GLN A 148 -10.75 11.32 31.86
CA GLN A 148 -9.80 10.50 32.62
C GLN A 148 -8.83 9.80 31.66
N PHE A 149 -7.64 9.47 32.15
CA PHE A 149 -6.61 8.78 31.38
C PHE A 149 -6.06 7.61 32.19
N VAL A 150 -5.87 6.48 31.52
CA VAL A 150 -5.12 5.33 32.01
C VAL A 150 -3.98 5.11 31.04
N LEU A 151 -2.74 5.22 31.53
CA LEU A 151 -1.57 5.04 30.68
C LEU A 151 -1.13 3.58 30.75
N VAL A 152 -1.04 2.93 29.60
CA VAL A 152 -0.62 1.52 29.49
C VAL A 152 0.78 1.49 28.88
N SER A 153 1.67 0.69 29.47
CA SER A 153 3.01 0.51 28.91
C SER A 153 2.96 -0.21 27.55
N PRO A 154 4.05 -0.19 26.77
CA PRO A 154 4.26 -1.14 25.69
C PRO A 154 4.28 -2.59 26.20
N ILE A 155 4.07 -3.58 25.31
CA ILE A 155 4.41 -4.99 25.58
C ILE A 155 5.90 -5.23 25.33
N ALA A 156 6.43 -6.35 25.85
CA ALA A 156 7.74 -6.84 25.47
C ALA A 156 7.77 -7.30 24.00
N PHE A 157 8.96 -7.38 23.43
CA PHE A 157 9.26 -8.04 22.17
C PHE A 157 9.50 -9.53 22.43
N GLU A 158 8.81 -10.40 21.70
CA GLU A 158 8.96 -11.85 21.80
C GLU A 158 9.95 -12.39 20.76
N ASN A 159 10.84 -13.29 21.14
CA ASN A 159 11.70 -13.98 20.18
C ASN A 159 10.88 -15.05 19.43
N THR A 160 10.77 -14.93 18.11
CA THR A 160 10.06 -15.89 17.26
C THR A 160 10.85 -17.16 16.95
N GLY A 161 12.14 -17.19 17.34
CA GLY A 161 13.07 -18.26 16.98
C GLY A 161 13.57 -18.19 15.52
N ASN A 162 13.08 -17.24 14.72
CA ASN A 162 13.58 -17.01 13.38
C ASN A 162 14.91 -16.23 13.42
N PRO A 163 16.05 -16.80 12.98
CA PRO A 163 17.35 -16.15 13.06
C PRO A 163 17.50 -14.94 12.10
N LEU A 164 16.57 -14.75 11.18
CA LEU A 164 16.53 -13.63 10.24
C LEU A 164 15.75 -12.41 10.79
N GLN A 165 15.16 -12.53 11.97
CA GLN A 165 14.38 -11.48 12.63
C GLN A 165 15.09 -11.02 13.91
N PRO A 166 14.79 -9.83 14.45
CA PRO A 166 15.26 -9.42 15.75
C PRO A 166 14.81 -10.42 16.83
N ASN A 167 15.69 -10.72 17.79
CA ASN A 167 15.38 -11.64 18.89
C ASN A 167 14.82 -10.92 20.14
N GLY A 168 14.60 -9.61 20.05
CA GLY A 168 14.07 -8.78 21.12
C GLY A 168 15.09 -8.35 22.18
N SER A 169 16.37 -8.71 22.08
CA SER A 169 17.35 -8.39 23.14
C SER A 169 17.59 -6.88 23.27
N GLN A 170 17.79 -6.17 22.16
CA GLN A 170 17.99 -4.73 22.18
C GLN A 170 16.65 -4.00 22.34
N GLU A 171 15.62 -4.50 21.65
CA GLU A 171 14.29 -3.91 21.64
C GLU A 171 13.70 -3.89 23.05
N ASN A 172 13.84 -4.99 23.82
CA ASN A 172 13.35 -5.04 25.20
C ASN A 172 14.10 -4.10 26.16
N ILE A 173 15.37 -3.75 25.89
CA ILE A 173 16.07 -2.72 26.67
C ILE A 173 15.42 -1.36 26.45
N HIS A 174 15.10 -1.02 25.20
CA HIS A 174 14.43 0.23 24.87
C HIS A 174 13.00 0.25 25.39
N LEU A 175 12.22 -0.80 25.14
CA LEU A 175 10.83 -0.92 25.62
C LEU A 175 10.74 -0.80 27.14
N LYS A 176 11.67 -1.39 27.90
CA LYS A 176 11.76 -1.20 29.35
C LYS A 176 11.97 0.26 29.75
N ALA A 177 12.82 0.99 29.03
CA ALA A 177 13.08 2.41 29.29
C ALA A 177 11.84 3.27 28.99
N TYR A 178 11.12 2.97 27.91
CA TYR A 178 9.88 3.67 27.55
C TYR A 178 8.72 3.32 28.48
N THR A 179 8.62 2.07 28.96
CA THR A 179 7.72 1.69 30.06
C THR A 179 7.97 2.54 31.31
N ALA A 180 9.24 2.73 31.70
CA ALA A 180 9.59 3.60 32.82
C ALA A 180 9.22 5.07 32.56
N ALA A 181 9.38 5.56 31.32
CA ALA A 181 8.98 6.91 30.94
C ALA A 181 7.46 7.13 31.01
N VAL A 182 6.64 6.17 30.55
CA VAL A 182 5.18 6.22 30.69
C VAL A 182 4.78 6.23 32.16
N LYS A 183 5.41 5.38 32.99
CA LYS A 183 5.19 5.37 34.44
C LYS A 183 5.53 6.71 35.09
N GLU A 184 6.61 7.35 34.66
CA GLU A 184 7.01 8.68 35.15
C GLU A 184 5.97 9.76 34.82
N VAL A 185 5.49 9.79 33.57
CA VAL A 185 4.42 10.73 33.14
C VAL A 185 3.14 10.50 33.95
N ALA A 186 2.72 9.24 34.10
CA ALA A 186 1.56 8.89 34.89
C ALA A 186 1.69 9.35 36.35
N ALA A 187 2.84 9.09 36.99
CA ALA A 187 3.09 9.49 38.37
C ALA A 187 3.08 11.02 38.55
N ARG A 188 3.69 11.77 37.62
CA ARG A 188 3.69 13.25 37.65
C ARG A 188 2.29 13.83 37.51
N ARG A 189 1.43 13.19 36.72
CA ARG A 189 0.04 13.62 36.49
C ARG A 189 -0.97 13.00 37.46
N GLY A 190 -0.54 12.12 38.36
CA GLY A 190 -1.42 11.38 39.26
C GLY A 190 -2.42 10.49 38.54
N LEU A 191 -2.02 9.89 37.40
CA LEU A 191 -2.86 9.04 36.56
C LEU A 191 -2.63 7.56 36.85
N PRO A 192 -3.67 6.70 36.70
CA PRO A 192 -3.52 5.26 36.61
C PRO A 192 -2.46 4.84 35.58
N PHE A 193 -1.60 3.89 35.98
CA PHE A 193 -0.60 3.28 35.10
C PHE A 193 -0.73 1.75 35.14
N VAL A 194 -0.73 1.12 33.97
CA VAL A 194 -0.72 -0.34 33.85
C VAL A 194 0.55 -0.80 33.13
N ASP A 195 1.34 -1.62 33.83
CA ASP A 195 2.52 -2.29 33.27
C ASP A 195 2.12 -3.62 32.62
N VAL A 196 2.12 -3.66 31.29
CA VAL A 196 1.98 -4.90 30.49
C VAL A 196 3.33 -5.39 29.97
N PHE A 197 4.40 -4.59 30.03
CA PHE A 197 5.74 -4.97 29.59
C PHE A 197 6.31 -6.07 30.47
N THR A 198 6.32 -5.87 31.79
CA THR A 198 6.95 -6.82 32.71
C THR A 198 6.28 -8.19 32.67
N PRO A 199 4.93 -8.31 32.74
CA PRO A 199 4.28 -9.61 32.67
C PRO A 199 4.40 -10.31 31.31
N SER A 200 4.45 -9.54 30.21
CA SER A 200 4.68 -10.12 28.89
C SER A 200 6.11 -10.65 28.74
N LEU A 201 7.13 -9.90 29.18
CA LEU A 201 8.51 -10.37 29.19
C LEU A 201 8.69 -11.68 29.97
N GLU A 202 8.07 -11.76 31.16
CA GLU A 202 8.08 -12.97 31.97
C GLU A 202 7.42 -14.14 31.23
N ALA A 203 6.22 -13.94 30.67
CA ALA A 203 5.49 -14.98 29.96
C ALA A 203 6.24 -15.52 28.73
N PHE A 204 6.85 -14.63 27.95
CA PHE A 204 7.59 -14.99 26.73
C PHE A 204 8.85 -15.81 27.02
N SER A 205 9.41 -15.67 28.23
CA SER A 205 10.60 -16.42 28.67
C SER A 205 10.27 -17.71 29.43
N LYS A 206 9.00 -17.94 29.79
CA LYS A 206 8.62 -18.97 30.76
C LYS A 206 8.62 -20.39 30.18
N GLU A 207 8.07 -20.57 28.98
CA GLU A 207 7.91 -21.87 28.34
C GLU A 207 8.57 -21.86 26.96
N PRO A 208 9.66 -22.61 26.74
CA PRO A 208 10.31 -22.68 25.44
C PRO A 208 9.34 -23.14 24.34
N GLY A 209 9.23 -22.35 23.28
CA GLY A 209 8.37 -22.66 22.13
C GLY A 209 6.92 -22.21 22.27
N ALA A 210 6.50 -21.69 23.44
CA ALA A 210 5.25 -20.94 23.53
C ALA A 210 5.40 -19.64 22.73
N GLN A 211 4.34 -19.26 22.01
CA GLN A 211 4.33 -18.07 21.18
C GLN A 211 3.04 -17.26 21.41
N TYR A 212 3.19 -16.02 21.84
CA TYR A 212 2.10 -15.09 22.15
C TYR A 212 1.92 -14.00 21.08
N THR A 213 2.84 -13.90 20.13
CA THR A 213 2.84 -12.98 19.00
C THR A 213 3.00 -13.73 17.68
N VAL A 214 2.56 -13.15 16.57
CA VAL A 214 2.74 -13.77 15.24
C VAL A 214 4.11 -13.48 14.63
N ASN A 215 4.78 -12.42 15.08
CA ASN A 215 6.02 -11.92 14.49
C ASN A 215 6.94 -11.19 15.50
N GLY A 216 6.79 -11.50 16.79
CA GLY A 216 7.53 -10.86 17.88
C GLY A 216 6.86 -9.61 18.46
N ILE A 217 5.94 -8.97 17.72
CA ILE A 217 5.34 -7.69 18.13
C ILE A 217 3.80 -7.67 18.07
N HIS A 218 3.19 -8.39 17.14
CA HIS A 218 1.74 -8.43 16.97
C HIS A 218 1.16 -9.61 17.76
N VAL A 219 0.39 -9.33 18.81
CA VAL A 219 -0.20 -10.39 19.65
C VAL A 219 -1.16 -11.30 18.86
N ASN A 220 -1.11 -12.61 19.15
CA ASN A 220 -2.14 -13.57 18.78
C ASN A 220 -3.22 -13.65 19.90
N ASP A 221 -4.20 -14.55 19.82
CA ASP A 221 -5.25 -14.66 20.86
C ASP A 221 -4.66 -14.97 22.25
N ALA A 222 -3.61 -15.79 22.34
CA ALA A 222 -2.96 -16.07 23.61
C ALA A 222 -2.28 -14.83 24.19
N GLY A 223 -1.60 -14.03 23.35
CA GLY A 223 -1.02 -12.75 23.74
C GLY A 223 -2.08 -11.72 24.16
N ASP A 224 -3.18 -11.60 23.42
CA ASP A 224 -4.28 -10.69 23.78
C ASP A 224 -4.94 -11.10 25.11
N ARG A 225 -5.11 -12.40 25.37
CA ARG A 225 -5.58 -12.90 26.67
C ARG A 225 -4.64 -12.55 27.81
N LEU A 226 -3.33 -12.66 27.61
CA LEU A 226 -2.32 -12.26 28.58
C LEU A 226 -2.41 -10.76 28.89
N VAL A 227 -2.52 -9.93 27.86
CA VAL A 227 -2.68 -8.47 27.99
C VAL A 227 -3.99 -8.13 28.71
N ALA A 228 -5.11 -8.74 28.31
CA ALA A 228 -6.41 -8.56 28.92
C ALA A 228 -6.42 -8.91 30.43
N ALA A 229 -5.83 -10.05 30.79
CA ALA A 229 -5.71 -10.47 32.19
C ALA A 229 -4.82 -9.53 33.01
N THR A 230 -3.76 -9.02 32.39
CA THR A 230 -2.85 -8.06 33.03
C THR A 230 -3.53 -6.73 33.28
N LEU A 231 -4.26 -6.21 32.28
CA LEU A 231 -5.07 -5.00 32.39
C LEU A 231 -6.12 -5.14 33.50
N GLU A 232 -6.90 -6.22 33.52
CA GLU A 232 -7.95 -6.42 34.53
C GLU A 232 -7.36 -6.51 35.94
N ARG A 233 -6.25 -7.25 36.12
CA ARG A 233 -5.59 -7.38 37.41
C ARG A 233 -5.02 -6.04 37.90
N ALA A 234 -4.35 -5.28 37.02
CA ALA A 234 -3.75 -4.01 37.40
C ALA A 234 -4.81 -2.94 37.73
N LEU A 235 -5.92 -2.92 36.99
CA LEU A 235 -6.98 -1.93 37.19
C LEU A 235 -7.91 -2.28 38.35
N PHE A 236 -8.18 -3.56 38.59
CA PHE A 236 -9.25 -4.02 39.49
C PHE A 236 -8.82 -5.08 40.51
N GLY A 237 -7.51 -5.32 40.67
CA GLY A 237 -6.90 -6.17 41.69
C GLY A 237 -6.90 -7.68 41.39
N GLN A 238 -7.84 -8.18 40.59
CA GLN A 238 -7.90 -9.59 40.20
C GLN A 238 -8.44 -9.73 38.78
N ALA A 239 -7.97 -10.76 38.05
CA ALA A 239 -8.48 -11.10 36.73
C ALA A 239 -9.37 -12.36 36.79
N ASN A 240 -10.55 -12.31 36.16
CA ASN A 240 -11.45 -13.46 36.06
C ASN A 240 -11.38 -14.08 34.66
N THR A 241 -10.22 -14.64 34.29
CA THR A 241 -10.02 -15.19 32.94
C THR A 241 -10.89 -16.41 32.64
N ALA A 242 -11.40 -17.11 33.66
CA ALA A 242 -12.31 -18.24 33.48
C ALA A 242 -13.58 -17.88 32.69
N ILE A 243 -14.02 -16.62 32.73
CA ILE A 243 -15.18 -16.18 31.94
C ILE A 243 -14.93 -16.28 30.43
N LEU A 244 -13.69 -16.05 29.97
CA LEU A 244 -13.33 -16.02 28.54
C LEU A 244 -13.56 -17.37 27.85
N ASP A 245 -13.51 -18.46 28.61
CA ASP A 245 -13.70 -19.83 28.10
C ASP A 245 -15.11 -20.37 28.36
N SER A 246 -15.91 -19.67 29.17
CA SER A 246 -17.32 -20.01 29.39
C SER A 246 -18.16 -19.78 28.12
N PRO A 247 -19.28 -20.51 27.92
CA PRO A 247 -20.20 -20.24 26.81
C PRO A 247 -20.72 -18.80 26.78
N ALA A 248 -20.98 -18.21 27.96
CA ALA A 248 -21.44 -16.82 28.08
C ALA A 248 -20.37 -15.83 27.62
N GLY A 249 -19.12 -16.01 28.06
CA GLY A 249 -18.01 -15.16 27.64
C GLY A 249 -17.69 -15.30 26.15
N LYS A 250 -17.73 -16.52 25.58
CA LYS A 250 -17.57 -16.73 24.14
C LYS A 250 -18.64 -15.98 23.34
N ARG A 251 -19.92 -16.07 23.74
CA ARG A 251 -21.03 -15.37 23.08
C ARG A 251 -20.90 -13.85 23.20
N MET A 252 -20.47 -13.34 24.36
CA MET A 252 -20.20 -11.92 24.57
C MET A 252 -19.02 -11.43 23.71
N ARG A 253 -17.95 -12.20 23.63
CA ARG A 253 -16.76 -11.89 22.83
C ARG A 253 -17.06 -11.81 21.34
N GLU A 254 -17.88 -12.72 20.81
CA GLU A 254 -18.34 -12.61 19.41
C GLU A 254 -19.19 -11.35 19.17
N ALA A 255 -20.06 -10.97 20.10
CA ALA A 255 -20.80 -9.71 20.01
C ALA A 255 -19.88 -8.48 20.07
N ILE A 256 -18.80 -8.53 20.86
CA ILE A 256 -17.78 -7.47 20.95
C ILE A 256 -16.98 -7.37 19.64
N LYS A 257 -16.56 -8.50 19.06
CA LYS A 257 -15.88 -8.53 17.76
C LYS A 257 -16.76 -7.98 16.65
N ASP A 258 -18.05 -8.34 16.64
CA ASP A 258 -19.02 -7.81 15.71
C ASP A 258 -19.20 -6.29 15.84
N LYS A 259 -19.36 -5.80 17.08
CA LYS A 259 -19.38 -4.37 17.39
C LYS A 259 -18.11 -3.65 16.92
N SER A 260 -16.94 -4.24 17.16
CA SER A 260 -15.64 -3.67 16.80
C SER A 260 -15.49 -3.55 15.29
N TRP A 261 -15.92 -4.56 14.54
CA TRP A 261 -15.95 -4.53 13.08
C TRP A 261 -16.86 -3.42 12.54
N VAL A 262 -18.07 -3.25 13.10
CA VAL A 262 -18.98 -2.15 12.72
C VAL A 262 -18.37 -0.79 13.06
N HIS A 263 -17.75 -0.65 14.23
CA HIS A 263 -17.09 0.59 14.61
C HIS A 263 -15.91 0.93 13.70
N GLN A 264 -15.15 -0.05 13.22
CA GLN A 264 -14.08 0.19 12.25
C GLN A 264 -14.59 0.88 10.98
N GLN A 265 -15.84 0.62 10.57
CA GLN A 265 -16.47 1.29 9.44
C GLN A 265 -16.86 2.76 9.72
N ASP A 266 -16.77 3.24 10.96
CA ASP A 266 -17.01 4.65 11.34
C ASP A 266 -15.71 5.47 11.30
N TYR A 267 -14.56 4.89 11.61
CA TYR A 267 -13.31 5.65 11.71
C TYR A 267 -12.22 5.18 10.75
N ARG A 268 -12.42 4.07 10.02
CA ARG A 268 -11.47 3.52 9.04
C ARG A 268 -12.22 2.76 7.94
N MET A 269 -13.24 3.40 7.36
CA MET A 269 -14.01 2.79 6.27
C MET A 269 -13.15 2.60 5.01
N LEU A 270 -13.39 1.53 4.24
CA LEU A 270 -12.85 1.41 2.89
C LEU A 270 -13.38 2.53 1.99
N ASN A 271 -12.56 2.94 1.03
CA ASN A 271 -12.76 4.14 0.22
C ASN A 271 -12.82 5.44 1.04
N GLY A 272 -12.03 5.50 2.13
CA GLY A 272 -11.97 6.66 3.02
C GLY A 272 -11.89 8.01 2.31
N TRP A 273 -11.11 8.14 1.24
CA TRP A 273 -10.98 9.41 0.51
C TRP A 273 -12.29 9.88 -0.16
N TYR A 274 -13.09 8.97 -0.71
CA TYR A 274 -14.43 9.26 -1.25
C TYR A 274 -15.45 9.49 -0.14
N VAL A 275 -15.26 8.81 0.98
CA VAL A 275 -16.14 8.90 2.13
C VAL A 275 -15.96 10.24 2.82
N TYR A 276 -14.75 10.59 3.24
CA TYR A 276 -14.48 11.76 4.07
C TYR A 276 -14.56 13.09 3.29
N GLY A 277 -14.29 13.11 1.98
CA GLY A 277 -14.74 14.21 1.13
C GLY A 277 -13.73 14.84 0.17
N GLY A 278 -12.63 14.19 -0.17
CA GLY A 278 -11.72 14.71 -1.20
C GLY A 278 -12.21 14.45 -2.63
N ARG A 279 -12.95 13.35 -2.84
CA ARG A 279 -13.55 12.99 -4.16
C ARG A 279 -15.04 12.66 -4.11
N ARG A 280 -15.76 13.17 -3.11
CA ARG A 280 -17.18 12.90 -2.88
C ARG A 280 -18.08 13.73 -3.80
N THR A 281 -18.08 13.43 -5.10
CA THR A 281 -18.82 14.21 -6.10
C THR A 281 -20.33 13.98 -6.01
N TRP A 282 -20.78 12.72 -5.91
CA TRP A 282 -22.21 12.35 -5.98
C TRP A 282 -22.77 11.82 -4.66
N ASP A 283 -21.89 11.47 -3.71
CA ASP A 283 -22.25 10.81 -2.45
C ASP A 283 -22.33 11.78 -1.26
N THR A 284 -22.66 13.05 -1.54
CA THR A 284 -22.75 14.10 -0.51
C THR A 284 -23.92 13.87 0.45
N GLU A 285 -24.93 13.09 0.06
CA GLU A 285 -26.08 12.75 0.90
C GLU A 285 -26.06 11.30 1.41
N THR A 286 -25.48 10.36 0.66
CA THR A 286 -25.42 8.93 1.01
C THR A 286 -24.50 8.69 2.21
N PHE A 287 -23.22 9.06 2.13
CA PHE A 287 -22.26 8.78 3.20
C PHE A 287 -22.61 9.41 4.56
N PRO A 288 -23.04 10.68 4.67
CA PRO A 288 -23.47 11.22 5.97
C PRO A 288 -24.62 10.44 6.63
N ARG A 289 -25.50 9.81 5.86
CA ARG A 289 -26.57 8.94 6.39
C ARG A 289 -26.02 7.58 6.80
N GLU A 290 -25.09 7.03 6.03
CA GLU A 290 -24.36 5.81 6.36
C GLU A 290 -23.62 5.92 7.69
N TYR A 291 -22.92 7.03 7.96
CA TYR A 291 -22.31 7.31 9.26
C TYR A 291 -23.29 7.21 10.42
N LYS A 292 -24.45 7.86 10.28
CA LYS A 292 -25.51 7.81 11.30
C LYS A 292 -25.99 6.38 11.51
N LYS A 293 -26.18 5.63 10.41
CA LYS A 293 -26.57 4.23 10.45
C LYS A 293 -25.54 3.35 11.16
N ILE A 294 -24.26 3.44 10.77
CA ILE A 294 -23.15 2.69 11.38
C ILE A 294 -23.07 2.95 12.89
N ARG A 295 -23.20 4.21 13.32
CA ARG A 295 -23.20 4.56 14.75
C ARG A 295 -24.41 3.99 15.49
N GLY A 296 -25.59 3.98 14.85
CA GLY A 296 -26.79 3.30 15.36
C GLY A 296 -26.60 1.78 15.47
N MET A 297 -25.99 1.15 14.46
CA MET A 297 -25.63 -0.27 14.45
C MET A 297 -24.68 -0.61 15.60
N ALA A 298 -23.67 0.23 15.85
CA ALA A 298 -22.74 0.06 16.96
C ALA A 298 -23.44 0.19 18.32
N ALA A 299 -24.35 1.16 18.48
CA ALA A 299 -25.13 1.34 19.71
C ALA A 299 -26.07 0.15 20.00
N LEU A 300 -26.68 -0.43 18.96
CA LEU A 300 -27.49 -1.65 19.10
C LEU A 300 -26.64 -2.85 19.56
N ARG A 301 -25.40 -2.93 19.09
CA ARG A 301 -24.44 -3.96 19.53
C ARG A 301 -23.92 -3.71 20.95
N ASP A 302 -23.76 -2.46 21.38
CA ASP A 302 -23.51 -2.16 22.80
C ASP A 302 -24.63 -2.71 23.68
N ARG A 303 -25.90 -2.43 23.32
CA ARG A 303 -27.07 -2.96 24.04
C ARG A 303 -27.03 -4.48 24.15
N ARG A 304 -26.73 -5.15 23.04
CA ARG A 304 -26.58 -6.61 22.98
C ARG A 304 -25.51 -7.11 23.95
N VAL A 305 -24.33 -6.48 23.96
CA VAL A 305 -23.24 -6.82 24.88
C VAL A 305 -23.67 -6.64 26.34
N TRP A 306 -24.36 -5.55 26.67
CA TRP A 306 -24.86 -5.31 28.03
C TRP A 306 -25.91 -6.34 28.48
N ASP A 307 -26.84 -6.69 27.59
CA ASP A 307 -27.86 -7.69 27.89
C ASP A 307 -27.25 -9.09 28.06
N LEU A 308 -26.25 -9.45 27.25
CA LEU A 308 -25.44 -10.67 27.44
C LEU A 308 -24.69 -10.66 28.77
N ALA A 309 -24.05 -9.54 29.13
CA ALA A 309 -23.34 -9.39 30.41
C ALA A 309 -24.27 -9.52 31.62
N LYS A 310 -25.54 -9.11 31.49
CA LYS A 310 -26.59 -9.28 32.50
C LYS A 310 -27.25 -10.67 32.48
N GLY A 311 -26.80 -11.59 31.61
CA GLY A 311 -27.36 -12.93 31.48
C GLY A 311 -28.76 -12.97 30.85
N LYS A 312 -29.16 -11.94 30.10
CA LYS A 312 -30.45 -11.91 29.42
C LYS A 312 -30.39 -12.63 28.08
N ALA A 313 -31.56 -13.08 27.63
CA ALA A 313 -31.71 -13.60 26.27
C ALA A 313 -31.60 -12.46 25.25
N VAL A 314 -30.85 -12.70 24.19
CA VAL A 314 -30.72 -11.84 23.01
C VAL A 314 -30.99 -12.68 21.75
N SER A 315 -31.47 -12.05 20.69
CA SER A 315 -31.62 -12.67 19.37
C SER A 315 -30.29 -13.24 18.86
N ASP A 316 -30.30 -14.14 17.88
CA ASP A 316 -29.04 -14.61 17.30
C ASP A 316 -28.36 -13.54 16.46
N GLU A 317 -29.13 -12.80 15.67
CA GLU A 317 -28.64 -11.69 14.85
C GLU A 317 -29.13 -10.31 15.35
N PRO A 318 -28.31 -9.24 15.25
CA PRO A 318 -28.74 -7.86 15.42
C PRO A 318 -29.76 -7.42 14.35
N ASP A 319 -30.78 -6.62 14.72
CA ASP A 319 -31.72 -6.02 13.76
C ASP A 319 -31.30 -4.58 13.43
N ASP A 320 -30.64 -4.41 12.28
CA ASP A 320 -30.15 -3.11 11.81
C ASP A 320 -31.20 -2.27 11.06
N SER A 321 -32.45 -2.75 10.92
CA SER A 321 -33.52 -2.02 10.21
C SER A 321 -33.90 -0.71 10.90
N THR A 322 -33.69 -0.62 12.22
CA THR A 322 -34.04 0.54 13.04
C THR A 322 -32.92 1.58 13.19
N THR A 323 -31.75 1.33 12.59
CA THR A 323 -30.53 2.11 12.84
C THR A 323 -30.39 3.35 11.96
N GLY A 324 -31.30 3.56 11.02
CA GLY A 324 -31.31 4.72 10.12
C GLY A 324 -31.63 4.34 8.68
N GLU A 325 -32.16 5.32 7.94
CA GLU A 325 -32.56 5.17 6.54
C GLU A 325 -31.41 5.53 5.59
N LEU A 326 -31.23 4.68 4.57
CA LEU A 326 -30.33 4.93 3.45
C LEU A 326 -31.12 5.36 2.22
N ILE A 327 -30.49 6.14 1.35
CA ILE A 327 -31.07 6.56 0.07
C ILE A 327 -30.41 5.80 -1.08
N VAL A 328 -31.18 5.55 -2.14
CA VAL A 328 -30.64 5.08 -3.41
C VAL A 328 -30.56 6.30 -4.33
N PRO A 329 -29.36 6.75 -4.73
CA PRO A 329 -29.23 7.89 -5.63
C PRO A 329 -29.77 7.56 -7.03
N LYS A 330 -30.17 8.59 -7.77
CA LYS A 330 -30.52 8.43 -9.19
C LYS A 330 -29.29 7.96 -9.95
N THR A 331 -29.44 6.96 -10.81
CA THR A 331 -28.35 6.51 -11.68
C THR A 331 -27.96 7.61 -12.67
N ARG A 332 -26.66 7.65 -13.00
CA ARG A 332 -26.11 8.54 -14.03
C ARG A 332 -25.74 7.82 -15.33
N PHE A 333 -26.04 6.52 -15.41
CA PHE A 333 -25.80 5.76 -16.62
C PHE A 333 -26.52 6.41 -17.82
N GLY A 334 -25.75 6.82 -18.83
CA GLY A 334 -26.30 7.49 -20.02
C GLY A 334 -26.48 9.01 -19.91
N GLU A 335 -26.26 9.63 -18.73
CA GLU A 335 -26.56 11.03 -18.44
C GLU A 335 -25.42 11.74 -17.64
N PRO A 336 -24.47 12.46 -18.29
CA PRO A 336 -24.26 12.50 -19.73
C PRO A 336 -23.59 11.21 -20.18
N ARG A 337 -23.98 10.78 -21.37
CA ARG A 337 -23.39 9.64 -22.04
C ARG A 337 -21.87 9.71 -22.15
N GLN A 338 -21.16 8.74 -21.59
CA GLN A 338 -19.71 8.60 -21.74
C GLN A 338 -19.38 7.56 -22.80
N ALA A 339 -19.44 7.94 -24.08
CA ALA A 339 -19.31 7.01 -25.20
C ALA A 339 -18.02 6.17 -25.25
N TYR A 340 -16.94 6.64 -24.59
CA TYR A 340 -15.65 5.96 -24.54
C TYR A 340 -15.57 4.87 -23.45
N SER A 341 -16.46 4.90 -22.46
CA SER A 341 -16.42 4.02 -21.27
C SER A 341 -17.72 3.24 -21.05
N GLU A 342 -18.86 3.72 -21.53
CA GLU A 342 -20.18 3.11 -21.32
C GLU A 342 -20.69 2.31 -22.54
N PRO A 343 -21.41 1.19 -22.33
CA PRO A 343 -22.20 0.49 -23.38
C PRO A 343 -23.47 1.27 -23.73
N LYS A 344 -23.87 1.35 -25.02
CA LYS A 344 -24.98 2.22 -25.51
C LYS A 344 -26.27 2.04 -24.71
N GLU A 345 -26.56 0.80 -24.37
CA GLU A 345 -27.64 0.37 -23.52
C GLU A 345 -27.06 -0.51 -22.41
N LEU A 346 -27.70 -0.53 -21.25
CA LEU A 346 -27.30 -1.39 -20.15
C LEU A 346 -27.74 -2.83 -20.43
N ARG A 347 -27.01 -3.51 -21.32
CA ARG A 347 -27.19 -4.93 -21.63
C ARG A 347 -25.95 -5.68 -21.19
N TYR A 348 -26.17 -6.76 -20.45
CA TYR A 348 -25.11 -7.68 -20.05
C TYR A 348 -25.12 -8.89 -20.97
N LEU A 349 -23.98 -9.18 -21.59
CA LEU A 349 -23.83 -10.35 -22.43
C LEU A 349 -23.48 -11.57 -21.57
N THR A 350 -24.01 -12.73 -21.95
CA THR A 350 -23.54 -14.02 -21.43
C THR A 350 -22.07 -14.24 -21.80
N GLY A 351 -21.39 -15.19 -21.15
CA GLY A 351 -19.99 -15.47 -21.47
C GLY A 351 -19.76 -15.84 -22.95
N GLU A 352 -20.70 -16.62 -23.52
CA GLU A 352 -20.67 -17.09 -24.92
C GLU A 352 -21.07 -15.99 -25.92
N GLU A 353 -21.96 -15.05 -25.55
CA GLU A 353 -22.23 -13.86 -26.36
C GLU A 353 -21.05 -12.90 -26.35
N GLY A 354 -20.47 -12.61 -25.18
CA GLY A 354 -19.30 -11.74 -25.05
C GLY A 354 -18.10 -12.27 -25.83
N LEU A 355 -17.92 -13.60 -25.89
CA LEU A 355 -16.87 -14.22 -26.70
C LEU A 355 -17.00 -13.89 -28.20
N LYS A 356 -18.23 -13.75 -28.72
CA LYS A 356 -18.47 -13.42 -30.14
C LYS A 356 -18.15 -11.96 -30.47
N GLU A 357 -18.14 -11.08 -29.47
CA GLU A 357 -17.75 -9.68 -29.61
C GLU A 357 -16.22 -9.50 -29.58
N MET A 358 -15.47 -10.58 -29.28
CA MET A 358 -14.02 -10.56 -29.24
C MET A 358 -13.40 -10.84 -30.61
N THR A 359 -12.32 -10.12 -30.91
CA THR A 359 -11.47 -10.34 -32.08
C THR A 359 -10.03 -10.55 -31.62
N ALA A 360 -9.56 -11.79 -31.73
CA ALA A 360 -8.16 -12.15 -31.49
C ALA A 360 -7.27 -11.82 -32.71
N ALA A 361 -5.98 -11.62 -32.47
CA ALA A 361 -4.99 -11.48 -33.54
C ALA A 361 -4.98 -12.71 -34.47
N GLU A 362 -4.55 -12.51 -35.73
CA GLU A 362 -4.38 -13.61 -36.69
C GLU A 362 -3.48 -14.71 -36.10
N GLY A 363 -3.91 -15.97 -36.27
CA GLY A 363 -3.22 -17.14 -35.70
C GLY A 363 -3.61 -17.46 -34.25
N PHE A 364 -4.47 -16.67 -33.61
CA PHE A 364 -4.94 -16.92 -32.24
C PHE A 364 -6.46 -17.14 -32.17
N GLU A 365 -6.92 -17.75 -31.09
CA GLU A 365 -8.33 -17.88 -30.72
C GLU A 365 -8.52 -17.73 -29.21
N VAL A 366 -9.75 -17.38 -28.82
CA VAL A 366 -10.15 -17.26 -27.41
C VAL A 366 -11.26 -18.27 -27.15
N SER A 367 -11.23 -18.89 -25.97
CA SER A 367 -12.26 -19.77 -25.45
C SER A 367 -12.71 -19.32 -24.07
N LEU A 368 -14.01 -19.44 -23.78
CA LEU A 368 -14.55 -19.26 -22.44
C LEU A 368 -14.23 -20.50 -21.59
N PHE A 369 -13.55 -20.29 -20.46
CA PHE A 369 -13.22 -21.35 -19.52
C PHE A 369 -14.27 -21.48 -18.41
N ALA A 370 -14.64 -20.37 -17.79
CA ALA A 370 -15.64 -20.29 -16.73
C ALA A 370 -16.42 -18.98 -16.80
N ALA A 371 -17.68 -19.00 -16.36
CA ALA A 371 -18.53 -17.81 -16.24
C ALA A 371 -19.38 -17.91 -14.97
N GLU A 372 -19.81 -16.75 -14.48
CA GLU A 372 -20.65 -16.62 -13.29
C GLU A 372 -21.97 -17.40 -13.39
N GLU A 373 -22.46 -17.61 -14.62
CA GLU A 373 -23.72 -18.33 -14.89
C GLU A 373 -23.67 -19.77 -14.37
N LYS A 374 -22.49 -20.40 -14.41
CA LYS A 374 -22.24 -21.74 -13.88
C LYS A 374 -21.64 -21.69 -12.46
N PHE A 375 -20.83 -20.67 -12.19
CA PHE A 375 -20.04 -20.54 -10.96
C PHE A 375 -20.30 -19.17 -10.32
N PRO A 376 -21.38 -19.00 -9.53
CA PRO A 376 -21.78 -17.70 -8.97
C PRO A 376 -20.69 -17.02 -8.12
N GLU A 377 -19.76 -17.79 -7.56
CA GLU A 377 -18.60 -17.30 -6.83
C GLU A 377 -17.56 -16.57 -7.69
N LEU A 378 -17.58 -16.73 -9.03
CA LEU A 378 -16.79 -15.97 -10.00
C LEU A 378 -17.38 -14.57 -10.23
N ALA A 379 -17.57 -13.82 -9.14
CA ALA A 379 -18.09 -12.46 -9.19
C ALA A 379 -16.95 -11.45 -9.08
N LYS A 380 -16.75 -10.62 -10.11
CA LYS A 380 -15.71 -9.57 -10.13
C LYS A 380 -14.29 -10.14 -9.91
N PRO A 381 -13.77 -10.99 -10.83
CA PRO A 381 -12.39 -11.45 -10.75
C PRO A 381 -11.41 -10.26 -10.80
N VAL A 382 -10.37 -10.29 -9.97
CA VAL A 382 -9.37 -9.22 -9.84
C VAL A 382 -7.97 -9.69 -10.21
N GLN A 383 -7.45 -10.68 -9.49
CA GLN A 383 -6.13 -11.29 -9.73
C GLN A 383 -6.27 -12.79 -9.99
N LEU A 384 -5.42 -13.33 -10.86
CA LEU A 384 -5.29 -14.75 -11.20
C LEU A 384 -3.89 -15.26 -10.80
N ASN A 385 -3.79 -16.51 -10.38
CA ASN A 385 -2.50 -17.19 -10.20
C ASN A 385 -2.68 -18.71 -10.30
N PHE A 386 -1.60 -19.46 -10.49
CA PHE A 386 -1.63 -20.92 -10.53
C PHE A 386 -0.91 -21.53 -9.33
N ASP A 387 -1.55 -22.48 -8.66
CA ASP A 387 -0.91 -23.22 -7.57
C ASP A 387 0.09 -24.26 -8.09
N ASN A 388 0.75 -24.95 -7.17
CA ASN A 388 1.77 -25.96 -7.49
C ASN A 388 1.15 -27.26 -8.06
N LYS A 389 -0.17 -27.44 -7.99
CA LYS A 389 -0.92 -28.51 -8.67
C LYS A 389 -1.32 -28.09 -10.10
N GLY A 390 -1.04 -26.86 -10.51
CA GLY A 390 -1.38 -26.32 -11.83
C GLY A 390 -2.84 -25.85 -11.96
N ARG A 391 -3.54 -25.63 -10.84
CA ARG A 391 -4.95 -25.19 -10.83
C ARG A 391 -5.04 -23.68 -10.82
N LEU A 392 -6.07 -23.13 -11.45
CA LEU A 392 -6.30 -21.69 -11.54
C LEU A 392 -6.97 -21.18 -10.27
N TRP A 393 -6.34 -20.20 -9.61
CA TRP A 393 -6.88 -19.49 -8.46
C TRP A 393 -7.25 -18.06 -8.85
N VAL A 394 -8.34 -17.56 -8.28
CA VAL A 394 -8.90 -16.25 -8.60
C VAL A 394 -9.34 -15.55 -7.32
N SER A 395 -8.94 -14.29 -7.15
CA SER A 395 -9.56 -13.41 -6.16
C SER A 395 -10.81 -12.75 -6.75
N THR A 396 -11.90 -12.80 -6.00
CA THR A 396 -13.22 -12.31 -6.43
C THR A 396 -13.70 -11.24 -5.47
N MET A 397 -14.26 -10.14 -5.99
CA MET A 397 -14.53 -8.92 -5.23
C MET A 397 -15.96 -8.38 -5.40
N PRO A 398 -16.99 -9.16 -5.05
CA PRO A 398 -18.38 -8.71 -5.12
C PRO A 398 -18.68 -7.49 -4.23
N SER A 399 -17.93 -7.27 -3.14
CA SER A 399 -18.10 -6.10 -2.26
C SER A 399 -17.71 -4.76 -2.90
N TYR A 400 -17.04 -4.78 -4.06
CA TYR A 400 -16.61 -3.58 -4.76
C TYR A 400 -17.80 -2.71 -5.21
N PRO A 401 -17.69 -1.37 -5.13
CA PRO A 401 -16.53 -0.62 -4.66
C PRO A 401 -16.47 -0.51 -3.14
N GLN A 402 -17.56 -0.77 -2.42
CA GLN A 402 -17.63 -0.56 -0.98
C GLN A 402 -18.83 -1.30 -0.36
N TRP A 403 -18.64 -1.92 0.79
CA TRP A 403 -19.74 -2.45 1.60
C TRP A 403 -20.77 -1.37 1.97
N ARG A 404 -22.06 -1.73 2.01
CA ARG A 404 -23.16 -0.85 2.40
C ARG A 404 -23.67 -1.17 3.81
N PRO A 405 -23.81 -0.19 4.72
CA PRO A 405 -24.28 -0.45 6.07
C PRO A 405 -25.67 -1.08 6.15
N GLY A 406 -25.77 -2.19 6.88
CA GLY A 406 -26.98 -2.99 7.02
C GLY A 406 -27.05 -4.20 6.08
N ASP A 407 -26.17 -4.26 5.07
CA ASP A 407 -25.98 -5.49 4.29
C ASP A 407 -25.12 -6.49 5.09
N PRO A 408 -25.19 -7.80 4.79
CA PRO A 408 -24.28 -8.79 5.37
C PRO A 408 -22.82 -8.37 5.23
N LYS A 409 -21.96 -8.87 6.13
CA LYS A 409 -20.51 -8.64 6.03
C LYS A 409 -20.00 -9.10 4.66
N PRO A 410 -18.99 -8.41 4.09
CA PRO A 410 -18.34 -8.83 2.85
C PRO A 410 -17.96 -10.30 2.88
N ASN A 411 -18.16 -10.95 1.74
CA ASN A 411 -17.86 -12.36 1.54
C ASN A 411 -17.02 -12.55 0.27
N ASP A 412 -16.07 -11.66 0.04
CA ASP A 412 -15.14 -11.77 -1.08
C ASP A 412 -14.28 -13.02 -0.91
N LYS A 413 -13.80 -13.60 -2.02
CA LYS A 413 -13.32 -14.99 -2.01
C LYS A 413 -11.99 -15.18 -2.70
N LEU A 414 -11.28 -16.23 -2.30
CA LEU A 414 -10.35 -16.96 -3.14
C LEU A 414 -11.02 -18.24 -3.63
N VAL A 415 -11.02 -18.44 -4.95
CA VAL A 415 -11.70 -19.57 -5.60
C VAL A 415 -10.74 -20.31 -6.52
N ILE A 416 -10.78 -21.63 -6.47
CA ILE A 416 -10.02 -22.56 -7.31
C ILE A 416 -10.96 -23.07 -8.42
N PHE A 417 -10.52 -23.01 -9.68
CA PHE A 417 -11.23 -23.55 -10.83
C PHE A 417 -10.45 -24.68 -11.47
N GLU A 418 -11.16 -25.75 -11.83
CA GLU A 418 -10.59 -26.97 -12.39
C GLU A 418 -11.40 -27.45 -13.61
N ASP A 419 -10.68 -28.03 -14.56
CA ASP A 419 -11.20 -28.81 -15.69
C ASP A 419 -10.84 -30.28 -15.46
N THR A 420 -11.74 -31.01 -14.79
CA THR A 420 -11.48 -32.39 -14.35
C THR A 420 -11.68 -33.42 -15.45
N ASN A 421 -12.43 -33.07 -16.50
CA ASN A 421 -12.69 -33.94 -17.65
C ASN A 421 -11.77 -33.62 -18.86
N ARG A 422 -10.98 -32.55 -18.81
CA ARG A 422 -10.03 -32.07 -19.82
C ARG A 422 -10.68 -31.64 -21.13
N ASP A 423 -11.90 -31.10 -21.09
CA ASP A 423 -12.61 -30.60 -22.27
C ASP A 423 -12.28 -29.12 -22.61
N GLY A 424 -11.44 -28.49 -21.79
CA GLY A 424 -11.03 -27.09 -21.95
C GLY A 424 -11.97 -26.09 -21.26
N LYS A 425 -12.96 -26.55 -20.47
CA LYS A 425 -13.85 -25.71 -19.66
C LYS A 425 -13.81 -26.15 -18.20
N ALA A 426 -14.04 -25.21 -17.29
CA ALA A 426 -14.16 -25.56 -15.88
C ALA A 426 -15.43 -26.36 -15.64
N ASP A 427 -15.31 -27.49 -14.95
CA ASP A 427 -16.41 -28.32 -14.47
C ASP A 427 -16.53 -28.35 -12.94
N LYS A 428 -15.50 -27.85 -12.23
CA LYS A 428 -15.47 -27.75 -10.79
C LYS A 428 -14.93 -26.39 -10.33
N SER A 429 -15.52 -25.90 -9.25
CA SER A 429 -15.01 -24.78 -8.47
C SER A 429 -14.89 -25.18 -6.99
N THR A 430 -13.99 -24.55 -6.27
CA THR A 430 -13.80 -24.75 -4.83
C THR A 430 -13.48 -23.42 -4.17
N VAL A 431 -14.29 -23.01 -3.21
CA VAL A 431 -14.06 -21.80 -2.43
C VAL A 431 -13.05 -22.12 -1.33
N PHE A 432 -11.85 -21.57 -1.44
CA PHE A 432 -10.77 -21.78 -0.47
C PHE A 432 -10.99 -20.96 0.80
N TYR A 433 -11.45 -19.71 0.64
CA TYR A 433 -11.75 -18.79 1.74
C TYR A 433 -12.75 -17.71 1.28
N ASP A 434 -13.70 -17.32 2.13
CA ASP A 434 -14.85 -16.49 1.77
C ASP A 434 -15.18 -15.36 2.75
N LYS A 435 -14.20 -14.96 3.57
CA LYS A 435 -14.36 -13.89 4.58
C LYS A 435 -13.52 -12.65 4.27
N LEU A 436 -13.14 -12.47 3.00
CA LEU A 436 -12.27 -11.36 2.58
C LEU A 436 -13.09 -10.08 2.36
N HIS A 437 -12.40 -8.96 2.40
CA HIS A 437 -12.90 -7.64 2.04
C HIS A 437 -11.94 -6.93 1.08
N CYS A 438 -12.36 -6.80 -0.18
CA CYS A 438 -11.61 -6.19 -1.27
C CYS A 438 -10.20 -6.79 -1.50
N PRO A 439 -10.10 -8.09 -1.86
CA PRO A 439 -8.82 -8.77 -2.07
C PRO A 439 -8.17 -8.37 -3.40
N THR A 440 -7.42 -7.27 -3.37
CA THR A 440 -6.73 -6.67 -4.52
C THR A 440 -5.42 -7.36 -4.90
N GLY A 441 -4.92 -8.28 -4.07
CA GLY A 441 -3.89 -9.21 -4.51
C GLY A 441 -3.60 -10.38 -3.58
N PHE A 442 -2.97 -11.41 -4.13
CA PHE A 442 -2.52 -12.61 -3.41
C PHE A 442 -1.29 -13.27 -4.05
N GLU A 443 -0.48 -13.96 -3.24
CA GLU A 443 0.62 -14.81 -3.71
C GLU A 443 0.80 -16.03 -2.80
N PHE A 444 1.18 -17.16 -3.39
CA PHE A 444 1.44 -18.38 -2.64
C PHE A 444 2.78 -18.29 -1.91
N TRP A 445 2.81 -18.70 -0.65
CA TRP A 445 4.00 -18.64 0.17
C TRP A 445 3.95 -19.70 1.28
N ASN A 446 5.08 -20.35 1.56
CA ASN A 446 5.23 -21.28 2.70
C ASN A 446 4.11 -22.34 2.85
N GLY A 447 3.67 -22.91 1.72
CA GLY A 447 2.60 -23.92 1.68
C GLY A 447 1.19 -23.39 1.95
N GLY A 448 1.00 -22.06 1.95
CA GLY A 448 -0.30 -21.39 2.01
C GLY A 448 -0.36 -20.22 1.03
N VAL A 449 -1.18 -19.21 1.35
CA VAL A 449 -1.41 -18.04 0.51
C VAL A 449 -1.41 -16.78 1.38
N LEU A 450 -0.66 -15.77 0.95
CA LEU A 450 -0.75 -14.41 1.46
C LEU A 450 -1.79 -13.64 0.66
N VAL A 451 -2.67 -12.90 1.33
CA VAL A 451 -3.81 -12.22 0.69
C VAL A 451 -4.01 -10.84 1.30
N VAL A 452 -4.31 -9.85 0.47
CA VAL A 452 -4.82 -8.56 0.92
C VAL A 452 -6.25 -8.72 1.45
N ASP A 453 -6.50 -8.31 2.68
CA ASP A 453 -7.81 -8.20 3.31
C ASP A 453 -7.89 -6.84 4.02
N GLN A 454 -8.17 -5.77 3.26
CA GLN A 454 -7.92 -4.40 3.71
C GLN A 454 -8.63 -4.09 5.04
N PRO A 455 -7.92 -3.52 6.05
CA PRO A 455 -6.57 -2.92 6.01
C PRO A 455 -5.37 -3.86 6.23
N ARG A 456 -5.57 -5.17 6.11
CA ARG A 456 -4.63 -6.21 6.54
C ARG A 456 -4.03 -6.97 5.37
N ILE A 457 -2.92 -7.65 5.68
CA ILE A 457 -2.44 -8.80 4.91
C ILE A 457 -2.50 -10.01 5.82
N ILE A 458 -3.16 -11.06 5.34
CA ILE A 458 -3.38 -12.31 6.07
C ILE A 458 -2.66 -13.47 5.40
N PHE A 459 -2.31 -14.47 6.21
CA PHE A 459 -1.83 -15.76 5.75
C PHE A 459 -2.89 -16.83 5.96
N LEU A 460 -3.22 -17.53 4.88
CA LEU A 460 -4.20 -18.61 4.85
C LEU A 460 -3.51 -19.93 4.52
N LYS A 461 -3.84 -20.99 5.26
CA LYS A 461 -3.26 -22.32 5.01
C LYS A 461 -4.27 -23.42 5.23
N ASP A 462 -4.32 -24.33 4.26
CA ASP A 462 -4.96 -25.64 4.35
C ASP A 462 -3.98 -26.60 5.05
N THR A 463 -4.46 -27.25 6.10
CA THR A 463 -3.65 -28.14 6.95
C THR A 463 -4.06 -29.60 6.87
N ASP A 464 -5.20 -29.91 6.24
CA ASP A 464 -5.72 -31.28 6.12
C ASP A 464 -5.92 -31.77 4.67
N GLY A 465 -5.77 -30.88 3.69
CA GLY A 465 -5.81 -31.15 2.27
C GLY A 465 -7.21 -31.08 1.65
N ASP A 466 -8.20 -30.51 2.33
CA ASP A 466 -9.57 -30.35 1.82
C ASP A 466 -9.77 -29.14 0.88
N ASP A 467 -8.68 -28.41 0.58
CA ASP A 467 -8.64 -27.16 -0.18
C ASP A 467 -9.47 -26.03 0.47
N LYS A 468 -9.45 -25.93 1.81
CA LYS A 468 -9.93 -24.78 2.59
C LYS A 468 -8.91 -24.30 3.60
N ALA A 469 -8.95 -23.02 3.92
CA ALA A 469 -8.07 -22.47 4.94
C ALA A 469 -8.52 -22.85 6.37
N ASP A 470 -7.77 -23.75 7.02
CA ASP A 470 -7.91 -24.08 8.44
C ASP A 470 -7.24 -23.04 9.34
N GLN A 471 -6.09 -22.54 8.88
CA GLN A 471 -5.30 -21.56 9.58
C GLN A 471 -5.47 -20.19 8.92
N VAL A 472 -5.86 -19.21 9.73
CA VAL A 472 -5.95 -17.80 9.37
C VAL A 472 -5.06 -17.01 10.31
N THR A 473 -4.04 -16.34 9.77
CA THR A 473 -3.08 -15.55 10.57
C THR A 473 -3.04 -14.10 10.09
N GLU A 474 -3.41 -13.18 10.95
CA GLU A 474 -3.35 -11.73 10.75
C GLU A 474 -1.90 -11.24 10.91
N LEU A 475 -1.16 -11.09 9.80
CA LEU A 475 0.29 -10.80 9.83
C LEU A 475 0.60 -9.31 9.99
N TRP A 476 0.00 -8.49 9.14
CA TRP A 476 0.20 -7.03 9.13
C TRP A 476 -1.14 -6.32 9.08
N ASP A 477 -1.24 -5.24 9.83
CA ASP A 477 -2.29 -4.23 9.72
C ASP A 477 -1.61 -2.88 9.43
N GLY A 478 -2.37 -1.93 8.91
CA GLY A 478 -1.89 -0.58 8.65
C GLY A 478 -1.89 -0.17 7.18
N TRP A 479 -2.25 -1.09 6.28
CA TRP A 479 -2.39 -0.78 4.86
C TRP A 479 -3.54 0.19 4.63
N ALA A 480 -3.35 1.10 3.66
CA ALA A 480 -4.31 2.14 3.35
C ALA A 480 -5.64 1.57 2.85
N THR A 481 -6.73 2.15 3.34
CA THR A 481 -8.11 1.83 2.93
C THR A 481 -8.76 3.03 2.21
N ASP A 482 -7.96 4.03 1.87
CA ASP A 482 -8.39 5.34 1.40
C ASP A 482 -9.09 5.28 0.02
N ASP A 483 -8.62 4.43 -0.90
CA ASP A 483 -9.17 4.26 -2.24
C ASP A 483 -8.92 2.82 -2.71
N THR A 484 -10.00 2.06 -2.95
CA THR A 484 -9.92 0.64 -3.35
C THR A 484 -9.32 0.45 -4.74
N HIS A 485 -9.13 1.51 -5.53
CA HIS A 485 -8.37 1.48 -6.79
C HIS A 485 -6.88 1.72 -6.61
N HIS A 486 -6.44 2.40 -5.55
CA HIS A 486 -5.04 2.80 -5.35
C HIS A 486 -4.37 2.03 -4.22
N THR A 487 -5.13 1.22 -3.49
CA THR A 487 -4.62 0.35 -2.43
C THR A 487 -3.59 -0.64 -2.94
N VAL A 488 -2.87 -1.26 -2.00
CA VAL A 488 -1.82 -2.24 -2.29
C VAL A 488 -2.37 -3.41 -3.13
N GLY A 489 -1.75 -3.70 -4.27
CA GLY A 489 -2.21 -4.71 -5.22
C GLY A 489 -1.13 -5.07 -6.26
N ALA A 490 -1.53 -5.78 -7.33
CA ALA A 490 -0.65 -6.21 -8.43
C ALA A 490 0.63 -6.91 -7.95
N TRP A 491 0.45 -8.00 -7.19
CA TRP A 491 1.55 -8.70 -6.53
C TRP A 491 2.36 -9.55 -7.51
N GLU A 492 3.68 -9.48 -7.42
CA GLU A 492 4.60 -10.35 -8.15
C GLU A 492 5.78 -10.74 -7.26
N LEU A 493 6.12 -12.03 -7.23
CA LEU A 493 7.29 -12.53 -6.50
C LEU A 493 8.55 -12.36 -7.34
N SER A 494 9.55 -11.69 -6.79
CA SER A 494 10.87 -11.64 -7.43
C SER A 494 11.52 -13.02 -7.50
N HIS A 495 12.54 -13.15 -8.34
CA HIS A 495 13.30 -14.39 -8.48
C HIS A 495 13.92 -14.86 -7.16
N GLY A 496 14.22 -13.93 -6.23
CA GLY A 496 14.78 -14.22 -4.92
C GLY A 496 13.76 -14.36 -3.78
N GLY A 497 12.45 -14.33 -4.04
CA GLY A 497 11.42 -14.58 -3.02
C GLY A 497 10.89 -13.34 -2.27
N VAL A 498 11.24 -12.14 -2.72
CA VAL A 498 10.67 -10.87 -2.22
C VAL A 498 9.41 -10.50 -3.00
N ILE A 499 8.33 -10.17 -2.32
CA ILE A 499 7.04 -9.78 -2.91
C ILE A 499 7.08 -8.29 -3.26
N HIS A 500 6.78 -7.96 -4.51
CA HIS A 500 6.58 -6.58 -4.97
C HIS A 500 5.08 -6.28 -5.01
N MET A 501 4.68 -5.15 -4.42
CA MET A 501 3.27 -4.75 -4.30
C MET A 501 3.14 -3.27 -4.64
N LEU A 502 2.15 -2.90 -5.44
CA LEU A 502 1.98 -1.55 -5.97
C LEU A 502 0.90 -0.78 -5.20
N GLU A 503 1.17 0.49 -4.89
CA GLU A 503 0.22 1.41 -4.26
C GLU A 503 0.26 2.77 -4.97
N GLY A 504 -0.92 3.37 -5.16
CA GLY A 504 -1.13 4.64 -5.87
C GLY A 504 -1.06 5.88 -4.98
N VAL A 505 -1.39 7.03 -5.58
CA VAL A 505 -1.45 8.31 -4.87
C VAL A 505 -2.62 8.36 -3.88
N SER A 506 -2.60 9.36 -3.01
CA SER A 506 -3.67 9.65 -2.02
C SER A 506 -3.84 8.62 -0.91
N MET A 507 -2.92 7.67 -0.77
CA MET A 507 -2.95 6.61 0.26
C MET A 507 -2.25 7.03 1.55
N SER A 508 -2.65 6.43 2.67
CA SER A 508 -2.13 6.73 4.02
C SER A 508 -1.70 5.46 4.76
N THR A 509 -0.79 4.68 4.17
CA THR A 509 -0.26 3.44 4.76
C THR A 509 0.63 3.75 5.97
N ALA A 510 0.35 3.09 7.09
CA ALA A 510 1.05 3.22 8.36
C ALA A 510 1.07 1.86 9.06
N VAL A 511 2.15 1.09 8.89
CA VAL A 511 2.28 -0.31 9.34
C VAL A 511 3.34 -0.44 10.42
N GLU A 512 3.19 -1.44 11.28
CA GLU A 512 4.22 -1.82 12.24
C GLU A 512 4.96 -3.08 11.79
N THR A 513 6.29 -3.05 11.95
CA THR A 513 7.17 -4.17 11.66
C THR A 513 8.07 -4.45 12.87
N PRO A 514 8.69 -5.63 12.97
CA PRO A 514 9.71 -5.91 13.98
C PRO A 514 10.88 -4.91 13.99
N TYR A 515 11.03 -4.08 12.95
CA TYR A 515 12.06 -3.06 12.81
C TYR A 515 11.55 -1.63 13.09
N GLY A 516 10.29 -1.49 13.48
CA GLY A 516 9.67 -0.21 13.83
C GLY A 516 8.53 0.20 12.89
N PRO A 517 7.95 1.39 13.12
CA PRO A 517 6.87 1.92 12.31
C PRO A 517 7.35 2.29 10.90
N PHE A 518 6.61 1.89 9.89
CA PHE A 518 6.80 2.31 8.51
C PHE A 518 5.59 3.14 8.07
N ARG A 519 5.82 4.32 7.48
CA ARG A 519 4.76 5.25 7.07
C ARG A 519 4.99 5.75 5.66
N ASN A 520 3.94 5.67 4.85
CA ASN A 520 3.88 6.22 3.51
C ASN A 520 2.58 7.00 3.34
N LYS A 521 2.67 8.28 2.96
CA LYS A 521 1.51 9.13 2.72
C LYS A 521 1.63 9.85 1.39
N ASN A 522 0.60 9.73 0.57
CA ASN A 522 0.45 10.40 -0.73
C ASN A 522 1.63 10.20 -1.69
N THR A 523 2.38 9.10 -1.55
CA THR A 523 3.55 8.81 -2.38
C THR A 523 3.33 7.46 -3.09
N PRO A 524 3.12 7.46 -4.42
CA PRO A 524 2.89 6.23 -5.17
C PRO A 524 4.21 5.47 -5.35
N GLY A 525 4.12 4.16 -5.50
CA GLY A 525 5.31 3.35 -5.69
C GLY A 525 5.10 1.86 -5.52
N ALA A 526 6.22 1.17 -5.35
CA ALA A 526 6.28 -0.26 -5.13
C ALA A 526 6.86 -0.55 -3.75
N TYR A 527 6.12 -1.30 -2.95
CA TYR A 527 6.61 -1.95 -1.75
C TYR A 527 7.38 -3.20 -2.13
N LYS A 528 8.49 -3.44 -1.41
CA LYS A 528 9.20 -4.71 -1.39
C LYS A 528 9.03 -5.29 0.01
N LEU A 529 8.26 -6.36 0.09
CA LEU A 529 8.02 -7.10 1.31
C LEU A 529 8.76 -8.43 1.24
N ASP A 530 9.69 -8.62 2.17
CA ASP A 530 10.33 -9.90 2.39
C ASP A 530 9.56 -10.65 3.49
N PRO A 531 8.83 -11.73 3.14
CA PRO A 531 8.02 -12.46 4.11
C PRO A 531 8.84 -13.30 5.11
N LEU A 532 10.14 -13.52 4.89
CA LEU A 532 11.00 -14.24 5.84
C LEU A 532 11.57 -13.31 6.91
N THR A 533 12.14 -12.18 6.50
CA THR A 533 12.71 -11.19 7.44
C THR A 533 11.65 -10.25 8.00
N LEU A 534 10.50 -10.13 7.33
CA LEU A 534 9.42 -9.16 7.59
C LEU A 534 9.84 -7.70 7.35
N ARG A 535 10.94 -7.48 6.61
CA ARG A 535 11.37 -6.15 6.20
C ARG A 535 10.47 -5.63 5.09
N ILE A 536 10.12 -4.35 5.21
CA ILE A 536 9.43 -3.58 4.17
C ILE A 536 10.35 -2.46 3.73
N SER A 537 10.52 -2.33 2.43
CA SER A 537 11.04 -1.12 1.80
C SER A 537 10.07 -0.64 0.73
N HIS A 538 10.25 0.59 0.28
CA HIS A 538 9.39 1.19 -0.73
C HIS A 538 10.26 1.93 -1.72
N PHE A 539 9.90 1.94 -3.00
CA PHE A 539 10.47 2.85 -3.97
C PHE A 539 9.42 3.68 -4.70
N ILE A 540 9.70 4.98 -4.84
CA ILE A 540 8.79 5.95 -5.43
C ILE A 540 8.76 5.75 -6.95
N THR A 541 7.57 5.83 -7.55
CA THR A 541 7.36 5.91 -9.00
C THR A 541 6.88 7.31 -9.38
N PRO A 542 7.78 8.30 -9.60
CA PRO A 542 7.35 9.67 -9.87
C PRO A 542 6.61 9.76 -11.20
N GLY A 543 5.51 10.51 -11.21
CA GLY A 543 4.62 10.74 -12.34
C GLY A 543 3.45 9.77 -12.38
N TYR A 544 3.45 8.75 -11.52
CA TYR A 544 2.43 7.72 -11.50
C TYR A 544 1.23 8.16 -10.68
N GLY A 545 0.04 7.85 -11.19
CA GLY A 545 -1.19 8.00 -10.42
C GLY A 545 -1.55 6.73 -9.67
N ASN A 546 -1.58 5.60 -10.38
CA ASN A 546 -2.17 4.35 -9.91
C ASN A 546 -1.49 3.12 -10.56
N PRO A 547 -0.34 2.65 -10.05
CA PRO A 547 0.37 1.52 -10.61
C PRO A 547 -0.38 0.18 -10.42
N TRP A 548 -0.56 -0.59 -11.50
CA TRP A 548 -1.29 -1.88 -11.52
C TRP A 548 -0.61 -2.99 -12.34
N CYS A 549 0.64 -2.77 -12.74
CA CYS A 549 1.41 -3.73 -13.52
C CYS A 549 2.80 -3.87 -12.94
N TYR A 550 3.19 -5.09 -12.56
CA TYR A 550 4.55 -5.43 -12.18
C TYR A 550 4.89 -6.79 -12.78
N LEU A 551 6.05 -6.92 -13.40
CA LEU A 551 6.54 -8.22 -13.86
C LEU A 551 8.07 -8.26 -13.97
N PHE A 552 8.67 -9.42 -13.75
CA PHE A 552 10.09 -9.65 -13.97
C PHE A 552 10.34 -10.37 -15.31
N ASP A 553 11.37 -9.92 -16.03
CA ASP A 553 11.89 -10.64 -17.18
C ASP A 553 12.62 -11.95 -16.75
N PRO A 554 13.02 -12.82 -17.69
CA PRO A 554 13.75 -14.06 -17.40
C PRO A 554 15.08 -13.92 -16.64
N TRP A 555 15.62 -12.71 -16.52
CA TRP A 555 16.89 -12.38 -15.87
C TRP A 555 16.72 -11.59 -14.58
N GLY A 556 15.48 -11.40 -14.11
CA GLY A 556 15.18 -10.71 -12.85
C GLY A 556 15.13 -9.19 -12.95
N GLN A 557 14.97 -8.62 -14.14
CA GLN A 557 14.78 -7.18 -14.35
C GLN A 557 13.28 -6.86 -14.34
N GLY A 558 12.83 -5.96 -13.47
CA GLY A 558 11.40 -5.66 -13.30
C GLY A 558 10.90 -4.52 -14.18
N ILE A 559 9.69 -4.66 -14.71
CA ILE A 559 8.96 -3.58 -15.38
C ILE A 559 7.75 -3.21 -14.53
N VAL A 560 7.62 -1.93 -14.21
CA VAL A 560 6.51 -1.36 -13.42
C VAL A 560 5.69 -0.38 -14.25
N GLY A 561 4.36 -0.55 -14.23
CA GLY A 561 3.44 0.19 -15.07
C GLY A 561 2.40 1.00 -14.32
N ASP A 562 2.16 2.23 -14.78
CA ASP A 562 1.07 3.08 -14.28
C ASP A 562 -0.25 2.73 -14.98
N GLY A 563 -1.29 2.41 -14.23
CA GLY A 563 -2.62 2.23 -14.78
C GLY A 563 -3.25 3.54 -15.27
N THR A 564 -2.86 4.69 -14.71
CA THR A 564 -3.46 5.98 -15.09
C THR A 564 -2.89 6.55 -16.38
N THR A 565 -1.57 6.63 -16.50
CA THR A 565 -0.86 7.17 -17.69
C THR A 565 -0.47 6.10 -18.70
N ALA A 566 -0.57 4.82 -18.32
CA ALA A 566 -0.17 3.66 -19.12
C ALA A 566 1.33 3.59 -19.44
N GLN A 567 2.16 4.33 -18.71
CA GLN A 567 3.61 4.36 -18.90
C GLN A 567 4.28 3.18 -18.18
N GLN A 568 5.19 2.50 -18.87
CA GLN A 568 5.93 1.35 -18.35
C GLN A 568 7.39 1.75 -18.15
N HIS A 569 7.94 1.50 -16.96
CA HIS A 569 9.30 1.90 -16.59
C HIS A 569 10.08 0.71 -16.04
N TRP A 570 11.41 0.78 -16.13
CA TRP A 570 12.31 -0.21 -15.59
C TRP A 570 12.54 0.06 -14.09
N ASP A 571 12.46 -0.99 -13.27
CA ASP A 571 12.48 -0.90 -11.80
C ASP A 571 13.86 -0.58 -11.21
N SER A 572 14.94 -1.01 -11.86
CA SER A 572 16.27 -1.00 -11.26
C SER A 572 16.82 0.43 -11.07
N PRO A 573 16.67 1.36 -12.04
CA PRO A 573 16.96 2.77 -11.81
C PRO A 573 16.09 3.41 -10.71
N LEU A 574 14.84 2.97 -10.55
CA LEU A 574 13.88 3.47 -9.55
C LEU A 574 14.13 2.94 -8.14
N SER A 575 14.86 1.83 -8.01
CA SER A 575 15.03 1.08 -6.76
C SER A 575 16.43 1.19 -6.15
N THR A 576 17.11 2.33 -6.34
CA THR A 576 18.22 2.72 -5.44
C THR A 576 17.68 3.07 -4.06
N SER A 577 18.56 3.19 -3.05
CA SER A 577 18.20 3.69 -1.72
C SER A 577 17.38 4.97 -1.83
N GLN A 578 16.25 5.01 -1.12
CA GLN A 578 15.23 6.01 -1.37
C GLN A 578 15.58 7.39 -0.86
N LYS A 579 15.16 8.39 -1.63
CA LYS A 579 15.16 9.79 -1.25
C LYS A 579 13.85 10.45 -1.70
N VAL A 580 13.43 11.46 -0.95
CA VAL A 580 12.16 12.17 -1.16
C VAL A 580 12.11 13.03 -2.43
N ASP A 581 13.24 13.30 -3.10
CA ASP A 581 13.36 14.11 -4.32
C ASP A 581 13.75 13.28 -5.55
N ARG A 582 13.20 12.07 -5.69
CA ARG A 582 13.44 11.24 -6.88
C ARG A 582 12.80 11.88 -8.12
N LYS A 583 13.56 12.01 -9.22
CA LYS A 583 13.11 12.52 -10.53
C LYS A 583 12.28 11.47 -11.25
N GLY A 584 11.32 11.87 -12.06
CA GLY A 584 10.66 10.94 -12.98
C GLY A 584 11.66 10.30 -13.93
N LEU A 585 11.38 9.06 -14.29
CA LEU A 585 12.16 8.29 -15.25
C LEU A 585 11.47 8.37 -16.62
N ASN A 586 12.22 8.16 -17.70
CA ASN A 586 11.60 8.00 -19.02
C ASN A 586 10.97 6.60 -19.13
N PRO A 587 9.77 6.48 -19.72
CA PRO A 587 9.17 5.17 -19.93
C PRO A 587 9.96 4.38 -20.97
N ILE A 588 10.06 3.07 -20.78
CA ILE A 588 10.55 2.11 -21.79
C ILE A 588 9.68 2.22 -23.05
N PHE A 589 8.36 2.37 -22.85
CA PHE A 589 7.39 2.64 -23.91
C PHE A 589 6.14 3.32 -23.35
N ASN A 590 5.48 4.10 -24.22
CA ASN A 590 4.16 4.64 -23.95
C ASN A 590 3.09 3.83 -24.70
N ASN A 591 1.85 4.07 -24.32
CA ASN A 591 0.73 3.26 -24.76
C ASN A 591 -0.25 3.96 -25.71
N GLU A 592 0.20 5.04 -26.37
CA GLU A 592 -0.58 5.74 -27.40
C GLU A 592 -2.01 6.15 -26.94
N GLY A 593 -2.20 6.43 -25.65
CA GLY A 593 -3.48 6.85 -25.06
C GLY A 593 -4.41 5.74 -24.60
N MET A 594 -4.04 4.46 -24.76
CA MET A 594 -4.83 3.33 -24.26
C MET A 594 -4.70 3.23 -22.74
N ARG A 595 -5.82 3.34 -22.02
CA ARG A 595 -5.85 3.32 -20.55
C ARG A 595 -7.27 3.01 -20.05
N PRO A 596 -7.46 2.74 -18.75
CA PRO A 596 -6.45 2.30 -17.79
C PRO A 596 -5.82 0.97 -18.16
N VAL A 597 -4.59 0.78 -17.68
CA VAL A 597 -3.79 -0.44 -17.84
C VAL A 597 -3.79 -1.22 -16.55
N ILE A 598 -4.09 -2.52 -16.60
CA ILE A 598 -4.07 -3.41 -15.44
C ILE A 598 -3.50 -4.78 -15.81
N GLY A 599 -2.68 -5.34 -14.92
CA GLY A 599 -2.00 -6.61 -15.14
C GLY A 599 -1.04 -6.60 -16.33
N SER A 600 -0.06 -7.51 -16.34
CA SER A 600 0.94 -7.57 -17.42
C SER A 600 1.55 -8.95 -17.52
N GLU A 601 2.06 -9.31 -18.69
CA GLU A 601 2.75 -10.59 -18.91
C GLU A 601 3.77 -10.51 -20.05
N PHE A 602 4.84 -11.29 -19.94
CA PHE A 602 5.70 -11.61 -21.07
C PHE A 602 5.26 -12.90 -21.75
N LEU A 603 5.20 -12.90 -23.07
CA LEU A 603 4.83 -14.06 -23.86
C LEU A 603 6.02 -15.02 -24.03
N TYR A 604 6.29 -15.83 -23.02
CA TYR A 604 7.27 -16.93 -23.06
C TYR A 604 6.58 -18.29 -22.93
N SER A 605 6.19 -18.86 -24.08
CA SER A 605 5.50 -20.15 -24.13
C SER A 605 5.72 -20.85 -25.47
N ARG A 606 6.17 -22.11 -25.46
CA ARG A 606 6.34 -22.92 -26.67
C ARG A 606 5.04 -23.14 -27.46
N HIS A 607 3.89 -23.03 -26.78
CA HIS A 607 2.58 -23.06 -27.41
C HIS A 607 2.42 -21.89 -28.40
N PHE A 608 2.96 -20.71 -28.09
CA PHE A 608 2.84 -19.52 -28.92
C PHE A 608 3.85 -19.51 -30.09
N PRO A 609 3.55 -18.82 -31.20
CA PRO A 609 4.47 -18.70 -32.34
C PRO A 609 5.80 -18.01 -31.98
N ASP A 610 6.85 -18.30 -32.75
CA ASP A 610 8.20 -17.77 -32.48
C ASP A 610 8.27 -16.24 -32.59
N ASN A 611 7.45 -15.64 -33.46
CA ASN A 611 7.44 -14.19 -33.69
C ASN A 611 6.78 -13.36 -32.58
N VAL A 612 6.19 -14.00 -31.56
CA VAL A 612 5.64 -13.31 -30.38
C VAL A 612 6.44 -13.56 -29.11
N GLN A 613 7.47 -14.41 -29.15
CA GLN A 613 8.24 -14.76 -27.97
C GLN A 613 8.96 -13.53 -27.40
N GLY A 614 8.81 -13.30 -26.09
CA GLY A 614 9.38 -12.16 -25.39
C GLY A 614 8.67 -10.82 -25.62
N GLN A 615 7.53 -10.81 -26.31
CA GLN A 615 6.68 -9.62 -26.35
C GLN A 615 6.02 -9.38 -24.99
N PHE A 616 5.82 -8.12 -24.64
CA PHE A 616 5.12 -7.70 -23.44
C PHE A 616 3.65 -7.39 -23.76
N VAL A 617 2.74 -7.76 -22.87
CA VAL A 617 1.30 -7.48 -22.96
C VAL A 617 0.77 -6.89 -21.66
N TYR A 618 -0.32 -6.13 -21.75
CA TYR A 618 -1.11 -5.73 -20.59
C TYR A 618 -2.59 -5.67 -21.00
N ALA A 619 -3.51 -5.68 -20.03
CA ALA A 619 -4.94 -5.51 -20.28
C ALA A 619 -5.42 -4.05 -20.18
N CYS A 620 -6.25 -3.61 -21.13
CA CYS A 620 -6.83 -2.26 -21.19
C CYS A 620 -8.35 -2.31 -21.00
N VAL A 621 -8.84 -1.64 -19.96
CA VAL A 621 -10.23 -1.80 -19.53
C VAL A 621 -11.22 -0.76 -20.02
N ILE A 622 -10.81 0.47 -20.40
CA ILE A 622 -11.78 1.51 -20.82
C ILE A 622 -11.74 1.77 -22.31
N ASN A 623 -10.65 2.31 -22.83
CA ASN A 623 -10.64 2.84 -24.20
C ASN A 623 -10.63 1.73 -25.27
N MET A 624 -9.94 0.62 -24.97
CA MET A 624 -9.74 -0.50 -25.90
C MET A 624 -10.64 -1.70 -25.64
N ASN A 625 -10.93 -2.02 -24.36
CA ASN A 625 -11.54 -3.29 -23.95
C ASN A 625 -10.79 -4.49 -24.55
N GLY A 626 -9.50 -4.66 -24.23
CA GLY A 626 -8.66 -5.66 -24.88
C GLY A 626 -7.24 -5.80 -24.33
N ILE A 627 -6.38 -6.52 -25.05
CA ILE A 627 -4.99 -6.82 -24.69
C ILE A 627 -4.07 -6.39 -25.84
N THR A 628 -3.09 -5.55 -25.55
CA THR A 628 -2.11 -5.03 -26.52
C THR A 628 -0.81 -5.82 -26.52
N ARG A 629 0.10 -5.52 -27.46
CA ARG A 629 1.44 -6.12 -27.52
C ARG A 629 2.53 -5.08 -27.77
N PHE A 630 3.71 -5.36 -27.23
CA PHE A 630 4.91 -4.55 -27.39
C PHE A 630 6.11 -5.44 -27.71
N ASN A 631 6.92 -5.01 -28.68
CA ASN A 631 8.28 -5.49 -28.78
C ASN A 631 9.12 -4.75 -27.74
N VAL A 632 9.95 -5.48 -27.01
CA VAL A 632 10.91 -4.93 -26.04
C VAL A 632 12.31 -5.42 -26.42
N TRP A 633 13.30 -4.54 -26.34
CA TRP A 633 14.69 -4.84 -26.69
C TRP A 633 15.66 -4.11 -25.76
N ASP A 634 16.92 -4.54 -25.75
CA ASP A 634 17.97 -3.89 -24.96
C ASP A 634 18.38 -2.55 -25.60
N ASP A 635 18.49 -1.50 -24.76
CA ASP A 635 18.95 -0.16 -25.16
C ASP A 635 19.98 0.36 -24.15
N GLY A 636 21.26 0.13 -24.45
CA GLY A 636 22.36 0.43 -23.54
C GLY A 636 22.26 -0.38 -22.24
N ALA A 637 22.22 0.31 -21.10
CA ALA A 637 21.97 -0.29 -19.81
C ALA A 637 20.52 -0.74 -19.63
N GLY A 638 19.57 -0.01 -20.23
CA GLY A 638 18.14 -0.22 -20.02
C GLY A 638 17.47 -0.91 -21.20
N PHE A 639 16.24 -0.49 -21.47
CA PHE A 639 15.36 -1.11 -22.44
C PHE A 639 14.68 -0.05 -23.32
N GLY A 640 14.35 -0.45 -24.54
CA GLY A 640 13.41 0.26 -25.40
C GLY A 640 12.21 -0.63 -25.72
N GLY A 641 11.06 -0.02 -26.00
CA GLY A 641 9.89 -0.76 -26.46
C GLY A 641 9.02 0.01 -27.43
N LYS A 642 8.24 -0.74 -28.20
CA LYS A 642 7.28 -0.17 -29.16
C LYS A 642 6.07 -1.07 -29.33
N ARG A 643 4.89 -0.43 -29.36
CA ARG A 643 3.63 -1.09 -29.61
C ARG A 643 3.61 -1.76 -30.99
N THR A 644 3.00 -2.93 -31.05
CA THR A 644 2.71 -3.67 -32.27
C THR A 644 1.22 -4.04 -32.32
N ASN A 645 0.80 -4.83 -33.30
CA ASN A 645 -0.59 -5.25 -33.48
C ASN A 645 -1.16 -5.82 -32.18
N ASP A 646 -2.37 -5.40 -31.82
CA ASP A 646 -3.06 -5.86 -30.61
C ASP A 646 -3.28 -7.38 -30.61
N LEU A 647 -3.32 -7.99 -29.42
CA LEU A 647 -3.55 -9.43 -29.25
C LEU A 647 -5.04 -9.77 -29.21
N LEU A 648 -5.84 -8.91 -28.57
CA LEU A 648 -7.28 -9.11 -28.38
C LEU A 648 -8.00 -7.76 -28.29
N LYS A 649 -9.19 -7.64 -28.88
CA LYS A 649 -10.12 -6.52 -28.69
C LYS A 649 -11.54 -7.04 -28.53
N SER A 650 -12.40 -6.27 -27.87
CA SER A 650 -13.84 -6.53 -27.83
C SER A 650 -14.65 -5.29 -28.22
N THR A 651 -15.75 -5.50 -28.92
CA THR A 651 -16.79 -4.48 -29.14
C THR A 651 -17.75 -4.35 -27.95
N ASP A 652 -17.77 -5.33 -27.05
CA ASP A 652 -18.49 -5.23 -25.79
C ASP A 652 -17.80 -4.24 -24.84
N ARG A 653 -18.50 -3.15 -24.52
CA ARG A 653 -17.98 -2.14 -23.59
C ARG A 653 -18.04 -2.59 -22.14
N ASN A 654 -18.73 -3.66 -21.78
CA ASN A 654 -18.67 -4.22 -20.44
C ASN A 654 -17.44 -5.10 -20.21
N PHE A 655 -16.81 -5.62 -21.28
CA PHE A 655 -15.64 -6.49 -21.19
C PHE A 655 -14.44 -5.73 -20.62
N ARG A 656 -14.01 -6.09 -19.40
CA ARG A 656 -12.90 -5.49 -18.66
C ARG A 656 -11.86 -6.59 -18.39
N PRO A 657 -10.94 -6.86 -19.34
CA PRO A 657 -9.93 -7.89 -19.14
C PRO A 657 -9.03 -7.51 -17.95
N VAL A 658 -8.75 -8.48 -17.09
CA VAL A 658 -7.88 -8.32 -15.92
C VAL A 658 -6.80 -9.40 -15.90
N ASP A 659 -5.63 -9.02 -15.40
CA ASP A 659 -4.53 -9.90 -14.99
C ASP A 659 -4.17 -11.03 -15.97
N PRO A 660 -3.66 -10.70 -17.17
CA PRO A 660 -3.20 -11.69 -18.12
C PRO A 660 -1.99 -12.46 -17.56
N LEU A 661 -1.97 -13.79 -17.69
CA LEU A 661 -0.93 -14.67 -17.12
C LEU A 661 -0.72 -15.93 -17.99
N ILE A 662 0.53 -16.36 -18.21
CA ILE A 662 0.79 -17.65 -18.88
C ILE A 662 0.53 -18.82 -17.92
N GLY A 663 -0.41 -19.68 -18.31
CA GLY A 663 -0.80 -20.86 -17.54
C GLY A 663 0.12 -22.07 -17.74
N PRO A 664 -0.03 -23.14 -16.94
CA PRO A 664 0.74 -24.38 -17.07
C PRO A 664 0.61 -25.07 -18.43
N ASP A 665 -0.50 -24.86 -19.13
CA ASP A 665 -0.75 -25.35 -20.50
C ASP A 665 -0.13 -24.47 -21.59
N GLY A 666 0.58 -23.41 -21.20
CA GLY A 666 1.24 -22.47 -22.11
C GLY A 666 0.29 -21.45 -22.77
N ALA A 667 -1.01 -21.49 -22.49
CA ALA A 667 -1.95 -20.50 -22.97
C ALA A 667 -1.87 -19.20 -22.16
N LEU A 668 -2.39 -18.09 -22.71
CA LEU A 668 -2.58 -16.86 -21.96
C LEU A 668 -3.97 -16.85 -21.33
N TRP A 669 -4.03 -16.81 -20.01
CA TRP A 669 -5.24 -16.77 -19.21
C TRP A 669 -5.52 -15.33 -18.76
N PHE A 670 -6.79 -14.94 -18.66
CA PHE A 670 -7.18 -13.64 -18.14
C PHE A 670 -8.62 -13.68 -17.62
N GLY A 671 -8.91 -12.82 -16.65
CA GLY A 671 -10.27 -12.61 -16.16
C GLY A 671 -11.02 -11.56 -16.96
N ASP A 672 -12.33 -11.54 -16.86
CA ASP A 672 -13.19 -10.42 -17.22
C ASP A 672 -13.97 -10.00 -15.97
N TRP A 673 -13.65 -8.82 -15.42
CA TRP A 673 -14.40 -8.23 -14.30
C TRP A 673 -15.85 -7.92 -14.70
N HIS A 674 -16.10 -7.74 -16.00
CA HIS A 674 -17.39 -7.51 -16.65
C HIS A 674 -18.23 -6.43 -15.97
N ASN A 675 -18.00 -5.16 -16.30
CA ASN A 675 -18.62 -4.06 -15.59
C ASN A 675 -18.97 -2.85 -16.48
N PRO A 676 -20.24 -2.40 -16.47
CA PRO A 676 -20.65 -1.18 -17.15
C PRO A 676 -20.15 0.08 -16.42
N LEU A 677 -20.07 0.05 -15.08
CA LEU A 677 -19.75 1.22 -14.25
C LEU A 677 -18.39 1.07 -13.56
N ILE A 678 -17.33 1.61 -14.17
CA ILE A 678 -15.97 1.52 -13.59
C ILE A 678 -15.70 2.66 -12.60
N GLY A 679 -16.03 3.89 -12.98
CA GLY A 679 -15.55 5.11 -12.32
C GLY A 679 -16.22 5.43 -10.98
N HIS A 680 -15.44 5.99 -10.05
CA HIS A 680 -15.90 6.49 -8.75
C HIS A 680 -16.24 7.98 -8.78
N MET A 681 -15.65 8.75 -9.70
CA MET A 681 -15.96 10.17 -9.89
C MET A 681 -17.17 10.40 -10.79
N GLN A 682 -17.48 9.42 -11.63
CA GLN A 682 -18.50 9.48 -12.67
C GLN A 682 -19.87 9.05 -12.15
N TYR A 683 -19.89 8.08 -11.23
CA TYR A 683 -21.09 7.49 -10.66
C TYR A 683 -20.98 7.44 -9.15
N SER A 684 -22.11 7.59 -8.46
CA SER A 684 -22.16 7.36 -7.02
C SER A 684 -21.71 5.94 -6.67
N GLN A 685 -21.06 5.75 -5.53
CA GLN A 685 -20.71 4.44 -4.97
C GLN A 685 -21.96 3.58 -4.67
N ARG A 686 -23.14 4.21 -4.62
CA ARG A 686 -24.45 3.58 -4.43
C ARG A 686 -25.35 3.63 -5.68
N ASP A 687 -24.79 3.91 -6.86
CA ASP A 687 -25.54 3.85 -8.11
C ASP A 687 -26.19 2.46 -8.26
N PRO A 688 -27.51 2.37 -8.49
CA PRO A 688 -28.22 1.09 -8.54
C PRO A 688 -27.79 0.19 -9.70
N ASN A 689 -27.05 0.71 -10.68
CA ASN A 689 -26.52 -0.05 -11.80
C ASN A 689 -25.10 -0.61 -11.56
N ARG A 690 -24.53 -0.46 -10.35
CA ARG A 690 -23.27 -1.13 -10.02
C ARG A 690 -23.47 -2.64 -10.00
N ASP A 691 -22.70 -3.33 -10.82
CA ASP A 691 -22.73 -4.78 -10.88
C ASP A 691 -21.84 -5.38 -9.79
N HIS A 692 -22.32 -6.44 -9.14
CA HIS A 692 -21.65 -7.14 -8.05
C HIS A 692 -21.49 -8.64 -8.30
N VAL A 693 -21.92 -9.17 -9.45
CA VAL A 693 -22.14 -10.62 -9.63
C VAL A 693 -21.47 -11.20 -10.87
N ARG A 694 -21.12 -10.38 -11.86
CA ARG A 694 -20.66 -10.85 -13.17
C ARG A 694 -19.14 -11.00 -13.22
N GLY A 695 -18.66 -12.12 -13.73
CA GLY A 695 -17.24 -12.35 -13.97
C GLY A 695 -17.00 -13.56 -14.88
N ARG A 696 -15.99 -13.50 -15.74
CA ARG A 696 -15.61 -14.62 -16.61
C ARG A 696 -14.12 -14.91 -16.54
N LEU A 697 -13.74 -16.12 -16.93
CA LEU A 697 -12.36 -16.54 -17.15
C LEU A 697 -12.24 -16.99 -18.61
N TYR A 698 -11.24 -16.46 -19.29
CA TYR A 698 -10.97 -16.75 -20.69
C TYR A 698 -9.55 -17.30 -20.85
N ARG A 699 -9.38 -18.07 -21.92
CA ARG A 699 -8.08 -18.61 -22.33
C ARG A 699 -7.85 -18.27 -23.80
N LEU A 700 -6.67 -17.73 -24.11
CA LEU A 700 -6.21 -17.42 -25.46
C LEU A 700 -5.10 -18.38 -25.89
N THR A 701 -5.29 -19.02 -27.05
CA THR A 701 -4.42 -20.06 -27.60
C THR A 701 -3.97 -19.72 -29.02
N ALA A 702 -2.86 -20.31 -29.45
CA ALA A 702 -2.39 -20.29 -30.83
C ALA A 702 -3.03 -21.42 -31.64
N LYS A 703 -3.59 -21.08 -32.80
CA LYS A 703 -4.25 -22.03 -33.71
C LYS A 703 -3.26 -23.04 -34.28
N GLY A 704 -3.69 -24.29 -34.38
CA GLY A 704 -2.93 -25.36 -35.04
C GLY A 704 -1.64 -25.77 -34.32
N ARG A 705 -1.45 -25.34 -33.06
CA ARG A 705 -0.33 -25.73 -32.21
C ARG A 705 -0.86 -26.45 -30.97
N PRO A 706 -0.21 -27.55 -30.53
CA PRO A 706 -0.61 -28.22 -29.30
C PRO A 706 -0.39 -27.30 -28.10
N LEU A 707 -1.24 -27.44 -27.08
CA LEU A 707 -0.96 -26.89 -25.75
C LEU A 707 0.28 -27.58 -25.17
N ASN A 708 0.95 -26.91 -24.23
CA ASN A 708 2.00 -27.54 -23.47
C ASN A 708 1.41 -28.59 -22.52
N GLU A 709 2.10 -29.70 -22.33
CA GLU A 709 1.79 -30.63 -21.25
C GLU A 709 2.07 -29.94 -19.90
N PRO A 710 1.08 -29.81 -18.99
CA PRO A 710 1.27 -29.10 -17.73
C PRO A 710 2.37 -29.71 -16.85
N ILE A 711 3.39 -28.92 -16.53
CA ILE A 711 4.44 -29.28 -15.57
C ILE A 711 4.04 -28.80 -14.17
N ILE A 712 3.67 -29.75 -13.31
CA ILE A 712 3.28 -29.49 -11.92
C ILE A 712 4.47 -29.63 -10.94
N GLN A 713 4.39 -28.92 -9.82
CA GLN A 713 5.43 -28.87 -8.78
C GLN A 713 5.04 -29.70 -7.55
N ALA A 714 3.74 -29.79 -7.24
CA ALA A 714 3.23 -30.46 -6.07
C ALA A 714 3.67 -31.94 -6.01
N GLY A 715 4.18 -32.36 -4.85
CA GLY A 715 4.60 -33.74 -4.59
C GLY A 715 5.90 -34.17 -5.29
N LYS A 716 6.52 -33.31 -6.11
CA LYS A 716 7.77 -33.65 -6.79
C LYS A 716 8.97 -33.62 -5.82
N PRO A 717 9.98 -34.49 -6.02
CA PRO A 717 11.22 -34.45 -5.25
C PRO A 717 12.07 -33.24 -5.64
N VAL A 718 12.92 -32.77 -4.72
CA VAL A 718 13.75 -31.56 -4.91
C VAL A 718 14.57 -31.60 -6.20
N ASN A 719 15.17 -32.74 -6.57
CA ASN A 719 15.96 -32.84 -7.80
C ASN A 719 15.11 -32.68 -9.08
N GLU A 720 13.85 -33.13 -9.07
CA GLU A 720 12.96 -32.93 -10.22
C GLU A 720 12.53 -31.47 -10.31
N LEU A 721 12.21 -30.83 -9.18
CA LEU A 721 11.91 -29.39 -9.12
C LEU A 721 13.08 -28.53 -9.63
N LEU A 722 14.32 -28.86 -9.24
CA LEU A 722 15.51 -28.19 -9.76
C LEU A 722 15.62 -28.33 -11.28
N ASN A 723 15.33 -29.51 -11.84
CA ASN A 723 15.34 -29.68 -13.30
C ASN A 723 14.28 -28.83 -14.01
N GLN A 724 13.15 -28.53 -13.37
CA GLN A 724 12.12 -27.64 -13.93
C GLN A 724 12.62 -26.18 -14.07
N LEU A 725 13.69 -25.78 -13.37
CA LEU A 725 14.32 -24.47 -13.53
C LEU A 725 14.99 -24.29 -14.91
N ASN A 726 15.20 -25.39 -15.65
CA ASN A 726 15.71 -25.35 -17.03
C ASN A 726 14.62 -25.13 -18.09
N GLU A 727 13.33 -25.11 -17.69
CA GLU A 727 12.24 -24.95 -18.64
C GLU A 727 12.27 -23.59 -19.35
N TYR A 728 11.69 -23.58 -20.57
CA TYR A 728 11.57 -22.36 -21.36
C TYR A 728 10.49 -21.44 -20.77
N GLU A 729 9.34 -22.01 -20.40
CA GLU A 729 8.22 -21.32 -19.78
C GLU A 729 8.65 -20.68 -18.46
N HIS A 730 8.70 -19.35 -18.44
CA HIS A 730 9.11 -18.59 -17.26
C HIS A 730 8.25 -18.95 -16.03
N ARG A 731 6.93 -19.06 -16.21
CA ARG A 731 5.99 -19.34 -15.12
C ARG A 731 6.14 -20.76 -14.54
N VAL A 732 6.76 -21.72 -15.25
CA VAL A 732 7.14 -23.02 -14.67
C VAL A 732 8.29 -22.84 -13.68
N ARG A 733 9.33 -22.09 -14.07
CA ARG A 733 10.48 -21.78 -13.20
C ARG A 733 10.04 -20.99 -11.96
N TYR A 734 9.13 -20.03 -12.13
CA TYR A 734 8.50 -19.27 -11.04
C TYR A 734 7.89 -20.18 -9.96
N ARG A 735 7.02 -21.10 -10.36
CA ARG A 735 6.36 -22.04 -9.43
C ARG A 735 7.36 -23.03 -8.83
N ALA A 736 8.35 -23.48 -9.60
CA ALA A 736 9.40 -24.37 -9.10
C ALA A 736 10.24 -23.73 -7.99
N ARG A 737 10.68 -22.46 -8.15
CA ARG A 737 11.37 -21.71 -7.08
C ARG A 737 10.51 -21.60 -5.83
N ARG A 738 9.25 -21.19 -6.00
CA ARG A 738 8.29 -21.07 -4.90
C ARG A 738 8.08 -22.38 -4.13
N GLU A 739 7.95 -23.49 -4.85
CA GLU A 739 7.84 -24.82 -4.23
C GLU A 739 9.15 -25.22 -3.53
N LEU A 740 10.31 -24.95 -4.11
CA LEU A 740 11.59 -25.23 -3.46
C LEU A 740 11.74 -24.47 -2.14
N TRP A 741 11.31 -23.21 -2.06
CA TRP A 741 11.36 -22.42 -0.82
C TRP A 741 10.41 -22.90 0.29
N SER A 742 9.41 -23.72 -0.04
CA SER A 742 8.53 -24.35 0.96
C SER A 742 9.12 -25.65 1.54
N ARG A 743 10.22 -26.15 0.98
CA ARG A 743 10.88 -27.40 1.42
C ARG A 743 11.93 -27.12 2.50
N PRO A 744 12.38 -28.15 3.25
CA PRO A 744 13.43 -27.99 4.25
C PRO A 744 14.70 -27.36 3.66
N LYS A 745 15.08 -26.18 4.18
CA LYS A 745 16.24 -25.38 3.74
C LYS A 745 17.50 -26.24 3.52
N ALA A 746 17.84 -27.10 4.47
CA ALA A 746 19.06 -27.91 4.40
C ALA A 746 19.05 -28.90 3.21
N GLU A 747 17.90 -29.50 2.90
CA GLU A 747 17.73 -30.43 1.78
C GLU A 747 17.93 -29.70 0.45
N VAL A 748 17.28 -28.55 0.29
CA VAL A 748 17.32 -27.76 -0.94
C VAL A 748 18.72 -27.20 -1.20
N LEU A 749 19.37 -26.62 -0.18
CA LEU A 749 20.71 -26.05 -0.32
C LEU A 749 21.76 -27.12 -0.71
N ALA A 750 21.64 -28.34 -0.17
CA ALA A 750 22.51 -29.45 -0.55
C ALA A 750 22.27 -29.89 -2.02
N ALA A 751 21.00 -29.99 -2.43
CA ALA A 751 20.63 -30.42 -3.77
C ALA A 751 20.99 -29.38 -4.85
N VAL A 752 20.67 -28.09 -4.63
CA VAL A 752 20.93 -27.02 -5.60
C VAL A 752 22.42 -26.84 -5.88
N SER A 753 23.26 -26.98 -4.85
CA SER A 753 24.73 -26.89 -4.99
C SER A 753 25.27 -28.00 -5.89
N LYS A 754 24.74 -29.22 -5.74
CA LYS A 754 25.09 -30.35 -6.62
C LYS A 754 24.56 -30.17 -8.03
N TRP A 755 23.35 -29.66 -8.18
CA TRP A 755 22.69 -29.44 -9.47
C TRP A 755 23.39 -28.36 -10.32
N ALA A 756 23.85 -27.28 -9.69
CA ALA A 756 24.61 -26.23 -10.39
C ALA A 756 26.00 -26.71 -10.84
N GLY A 757 26.62 -27.69 -10.16
CA GLY A 757 27.86 -28.35 -10.59
C GLY A 757 28.98 -27.41 -11.10
N ASP A 758 29.93 -27.94 -11.88
CA ASP A 758 31.00 -27.10 -12.48
C ASP A 758 30.65 -26.62 -13.90
N ASN A 759 29.79 -27.37 -14.61
CA ASN A 759 29.48 -27.15 -16.02
C ASN A 759 28.14 -26.42 -16.26
N ALA A 760 27.50 -25.87 -15.22
CA ALA A 760 26.29 -25.08 -15.41
C ALA A 760 26.50 -23.90 -16.35
N ASP A 761 25.50 -23.64 -17.18
CA ASP A 761 25.42 -22.40 -17.94
C ASP A 761 25.03 -21.21 -17.06
N ASP A 762 25.22 -20.00 -17.60
CA ASP A 762 24.99 -18.76 -16.88
C ASP A 762 23.55 -18.62 -16.33
N LYS A 763 22.53 -19.14 -17.04
CA LYS A 763 21.13 -19.10 -16.59
C LYS A 763 20.93 -20.05 -15.43
N GLN A 764 21.47 -21.26 -15.53
CA GLN A 764 21.41 -22.26 -14.47
C GLN A 764 22.11 -21.78 -13.19
N LEU A 765 23.23 -21.06 -13.31
CA LEU A 765 23.90 -20.41 -12.18
C LEU A 765 23.02 -19.36 -11.50
N CYS A 766 22.33 -18.52 -12.27
CA CYS A 766 21.37 -17.55 -11.71
C CYS A 766 20.22 -18.24 -10.99
N GLU A 767 19.61 -19.27 -11.59
CA GLU A 767 18.52 -20.03 -10.95
C GLU A 767 18.97 -20.67 -9.63
N ALA A 768 20.18 -21.25 -9.60
CA ALA A 768 20.75 -21.78 -8.37
C ALA A 768 20.95 -20.70 -7.30
N MET A 769 21.48 -19.54 -7.70
CA MET A 769 21.69 -18.39 -6.80
C MET A 769 20.36 -17.87 -6.24
N TRP A 770 19.32 -17.74 -7.07
CA TRP A 770 18.00 -17.28 -6.66
C TRP A 770 17.28 -18.25 -5.73
N VAL A 771 17.42 -19.57 -5.96
CA VAL A 771 16.93 -20.57 -5.00
C VAL A 771 17.59 -20.40 -3.64
N GLN A 772 18.91 -20.17 -3.59
CA GLN A 772 19.62 -19.89 -2.33
C GLN A 772 19.25 -18.54 -1.71
N GLN A 773 18.95 -17.53 -2.54
CA GLN A 773 18.53 -16.20 -2.11
C GLN A 773 17.21 -16.24 -1.35
N GLY A 774 16.23 -17.03 -1.81
CA GLY A 774 14.96 -17.20 -1.08
C GLY A 774 15.09 -17.88 0.29
N PHE A 775 16.30 -18.23 0.73
CA PHE A 775 16.60 -18.67 2.10
C PHE A 775 17.58 -17.73 2.84
N HIS A 776 17.95 -16.58 2.26
CA HIS A 776 19.07 -15.72 2.67
C HIS A 776 20.35 -16.52 2.96
N ALA A 777 20.71 -17.40 2.02
CA ALA A 777 21.81 -18.36 2.16
C ALA A 777 22.63 -18.49 0.89
N VAL A 778 22.77 -17.40 0.13
CA VAL A 778 23.56 -17.36 -1.10
C VAL A 778 25.02 -17.72 -0.79
N ASP A 779 25.51 -18.77 -1.46
CA ASP A 779 26.90 -19.21 -1.37
C ASP A 779 27.82 -18.18 -2.05
N PRO A 780 28.78 -17.57 -1.32
CA PRO A 780 29.73 -16.62 -1.90
C PRO A 780 30.55 -17.21 -3.06
N ALA A 781 30.79 -18.52 -3.10
CA ALA A 781 31.51 -19.16 -4.21
C ALA A 781 30.64 -19.23 -5.48
N LEU A 782 29.37 -19.61 -5.35
CA LEU A 782 28.41 -19.56 -6.45
C LEU A 782 28.22 -18.13 -6.95
N LEU A 783 28.02 -17.17 -6.05
CA LEU A 783 27.85 -15.76 -6.41
C LEU A 783 29.04 -15.24 -7.21
N LYS A 784 30.28 -15.57 -6.82
CA LYS A 784 31.48 -15.19 -7.60
C LYS A 784 31.47 -15.76 -9.02
N ARG A 785 30.92 -16.97 -9.23
CA ARG A 785 30.78 -17.56 -10.57
C ARG A 785 29.75 -16.80 -11.40
N VAL A 786 28.60 -16.43 -10.80
CA VAL A 786 27.57 -15.60 -11.46
C VAL A 786 28.13 -14.22 -11.84
N LEU A 787 28.86 -13.56 -10.93
CA LEU A 787 29.52 -12.27 -11.18
C LEU A 787 30.61 -12.35 -12.26
N ALA A 788 31.12 -13.54 -12.57
CA ALA A 788 32.11 -13.80 -13.62
C ALA A 788 31.51 -14.48 -14.88
N ALA A 789 30.18 -14.57 -14.97
CA ALA A 789 29.46 -15.20 -16.06
C ALA A 789 29.78 -14.56 -17.43
N LYS A 790 29.59 -15.33 -18.50
CA LYS A 790 29.89 -14.86 -19.88
C LYS A 790 28.90 -13.78 -20.33
N THR A 791 27.63 -13.99 -20.04
CA THR A 791 26.51 -13.09 -20.35
C THR A 791 26.44 -11.95 -19.34
N TYR A 792 26.21 -10.73 -19.82
CA TYR A 792 26.06 -9.58 -18.92
C TYR A 792 24.77 -9.64 -18.11
N GLN A 793 23.73 -10.32 -18.61
CA GLN A 793 22.48 -10.48 -17.89
C GLN A 793 22.69 -11.27 -16.60
N ALA A 794 23.46 -12.36 -16.64
CA ALA A 794 23.80 -13.11 -15.45
C ALA A 794 24.66 -12.30 -14.47
N ARG A 795 25.65 -11.53 -14.96
CA ARG A 795 26.44 -10.64 -14.11
C ARG A 795 25.57 -9.55 -13.45
N ALA A 796 24.65 -8.95 -14.20
CA ALA A 796 23.70 -7.96 -13.69
C ALA A 796 22.77 -8.56 -12.62
N ALA A 797 22.21 -9.75 -12.86
CA ALA A 797 21.44 -10.51 -11.87
C ALA A 797 22.26 -10.82 -10.61
N GLY A 798 23.53 -11.21 -10.75
CA GLY A 798 24.44 -11.42 -9.63
C GLY A 798 24.68 -10.17 -8.80
N VAL A 799 24.87 -9.01 -9.45
CA VAL A 799 24.99 -7.72 -8.75
C VAL A 799 23.68 -7.33 -8.06
N HIS A 800 22.54 -7.55 -8.71
CA HIS A 800 21.23 -7.29 -8.13
C HIS A 800 21.02 -8.12 -6.86
N THR A 801 21.28 -9.42 -6.91
CA THR A 801 21.20 -10.30 -5.72
C THR A 801 22.20 -9.87 -4.65
N LEU A 802 23.44 -9.50 -5.01
CA LEU A 802 24.41 -8.97 -4.05
C LEU A 802 23.92 -7.66 -3.39
N ALA A 803 23.19 -6.81 -4.12
CA ALA A 803 22.61 -5.59 -3.57
C ALA A 803 21.52 -5.86 -2.53
N GLU A 804 20.76 -6.96 -2.67
CA GLU A 804 19.75 -7.36 -1.68
C GLU A 804 20.39 -8.10 -0.49
N GLU A 805 21.43 -8.90 -0.74
CA GLU A 805 22.06 -9.77 0.25
C GLU A 805 23.33 -9.16 0.88
N TRP A 806 23.63 -7.88 0.66
CA TRP A 806 24.92 -7.28 1.03
C TRP A 806 25.23 -7.40 2.54
N GLN A 807 24.19 -7.44 3.38
CA GLN A 807 24.33 -7.61 4.83
C GLN A 807 24.69 -9.06 5.23
N HIS A 808 24.39 -10.02 4.36
CA HIS A 808 24.64 -11.45 4.57
C HIS A 808 25.89 -11.94 3.83
N ILE A 809 26.38 -11.20 2.84
CA ILE A 809 27.57 -11.54 2.05
C ILE A 809 28.83 -10.80 2.56
N PRO A 810 29.85 -11.53 3.05
CA PRO A 810 31.11 -10.93 3.45
C PRO A 810 31.82 -10.21 2.29
N ASN A 811 32.40 -9.04 2.56
CA ASN A 811 33.15 -8.26 1.57
C ASN A 811 32.35 -7.93 0.30
N ALA A 812 31.04 -7.65 0.44
CA ALA A 812 30.17 -7.26 -0.68
C ALA A 812 30.77 -6.14 -1.55
N LEU A 813 31.31 -5.08 -0.94
CA LEU A 813 31.94 -3.98 -1.67
C LEU A 813 33.15 -4.42 -2.51
N GLY A 814 33.96 -5.34 -1.98
CA GLY A 814 35.10 -5.92 -2.72
C GLY A 814 34.66 -6.76 -3.92
N LEU A 815 33.48 -7.37 -3.89
CA LEU A 815 32.89 -8.10 -5.02
C LEU A 815 32.32 -7.15 -6.09
N LEU A 816 31.80 -5.98 -5.69
CA LEU A 816 31.27 -4.96 -6.61
C LEU A 816 32.38 -4.22 -7.38
N LYS A 817 33.53 -4.01 -6.75
CA LYS A 817 34.62 -3.17 -7.27
C LYS A 817 35.11 -3.55 -8.67
N PRO A 818 35.35 -4.84 -9.02
CA PRO A 818 35.71 -5.21 -10.38
C PRO A 818 34.61 -4.91 -11.39
N LEU A 819 33.33 -5.04 -11.00
CA LEU A 819 32.19 -4.88 -11.89
C LEU A 819 31.79 -3.41 -12.13
N ALA A 820 32.31 -2.48 -11.32
CA ALA A 820 32.25 -1.05 -11.62
C ALA A 820 32.89 -0.68 -12.97
N LYS A 821 33.76 -1.55 -13.51
CA LYS A 821 34.43 -1.42 -14.81
C LYS A 821 33.94 -2.45 -15.84
N ASP A 822 32.80 -3.09 -15.59
CA ASP A 822 32.24 -4.07 -16.51
C ASP A 822 32.01 -3.43 -17.88
N PRO A 823 32.36 -4.11 -18.99
CA PRO A 823 32.16 -3.56 -20.32
C PRO A 823 30.69 -3.26 -20.63
N HIS A 824 29.73 -3.98 -20.01
CA HIS A 824 28.32 -3.76 -20.24
C HIS A 824 27.73 -2.71 -19.29
N PRO A 825 27.06 -1.66 -19.78
CA PRO A 825 26.53 -0.58 -18.95
C PRO A 825 25.43 -1.03 -17.96
N ARG A 826 24.63 -2.08 -18.28
CA ARG A 826 23.64 -2.65 -17.34
C ARG A 826 24.26 -3.19 -16.06
N VAL A 827 25.42 -3.86 -16.16
CA VAL A 827 26.12 -4.40 -14.98
C VAL A 827 26.61 -3.23 -14.12
N ARG A 828 27.19 -2.20 -14.75
CA ARG A 828 27.61 -0.98 -14.05
C ARG A 828 26.43 -0.28 -13.38
N LEU A 829 25.24 -0.28 -13.98
CA LEU A 829 24.03 0.30 -13.40
C LEU A 829 23.60 -0.44 -12.12
N GLU A 830 23.56 -1.77 -12.15
CA GLU A 830 23.27 -2.57 -10.96
C GLU A 830 24.33 -2.33 -9.86
N VAL A 831 25.60 -2.11 -10.22
CA VAL A 831 26.63 -1.73 -9.25
C VAL A 831 26.32 -0.37 -8.63
N VAL A 832 25.97 0.63 -9.42
CA VAL A 832 25.55 1.96 -8.91
C VAL A 832 24.36 1.82 -7.95
N ARG A 833 23.36 1.01 -8.32
CA ARG A 833 22.21 0.70 -7.46
C ARG A 833 22.66 0.06 -6.15
N ALA A 834 23.50 -0.97 -6.19
CA ALA A 834 24.02 -1.65 -5.00
C ALA A 834 24.77 -0.70 -4.06
N LEU A 835 25.63 0.16 -4.62
CA LEU A 835 26.42 1.12 -3.84
C LEU A 835 25.56 2.13 -3.10
N SER A 836 24.35 2.43 -3.59
CA SER A 836 23.42 3.34 -2.91
C SER A 836 22.93 2.82 -1.54
N PHE A 837 23.02 1.51 -1.28
CA PHE A 837 22.63 0.88 -0.02
C PHE A 837 23.81 0.67 0.95
N ILE A 838 25.05 0.69 0.45
CA ILE A 838 26.26 0.47 1.23
C ILE A 838 26.86 1.83 1.60
N GLU A 839 26.45 2.36 2.75
CA GLU A 839 26.78 3.72 3.19
C GLU A 839 28.24 3.89 3.66
N THR A 840 29.19 3.92 2.71
CA THR A 840 30.62 4.12 2.99
C THR A 840 31.26 5.16 2.06
N SER A 841 32.37 5.77 2.49
CA SER A 841 33.15 6.68 1.63
C SER A 841 33.76 5.95 0.42
N GLU A 842 34.09 4.65 0.53
CA GLU A 842 34.56 3.87 -0.62
C GLU A 842 33.46 3.68 -1.66
N SER A 843 32.19 3.53 -1.25
CA SER A 843 31.07 3.50 -2.19
C SER A 843 30.97 4.78 -3.01
N VAL A 844 31.18 5.95 -2.38
CA VAL A 844 31.20 7.24 -3.08
C VAL A 844 32.35 7.29 -4.09
N GLU A 845 33.56 6.91 -3.70
CA GLU A 845 34.72 6.88 -4.60
C GLU A 845 34.47 5.96 -5.81
N LEU A 846 33.82 4.81 -5.59
CA LEU A 846 33.50 3.88 -6.66
C LEU A 846 32.41 4.45 -7.61
N LEU A 847 31.42 5.18 -7.10
CA LEU A 847 30.47 5.94 -7.93
C LEU A 847 31.20 6.98 -8.81
N LEU A 848 32.22 7.65 -8.29
CA LEU A 848 33.04 8.59 -9.07
C LEU A 848 33.86 7.87 -10.15
N GLU A 849 34.38 6.66 -9.89
CA GLU A 849 35.04 5.84 -10.90
C GLU A 849 34.08 5.40 -12.02
N ILE A 850 32.79 5.15 -11.71
CA ILE A 850 31.77 4.80 -12.71
C ILE A 850 31.37 6.05 -13.52
N ALA A 851 31.17 7.19 -12.87
CA ALA A 851 30.79 8.44 -13.53
C ALA A 851 31.85 8.98 -14.51
N ALA A 852 33.12 8.57 -14.36
CA ALA A 852 34.21 8.92 -15.28
C ALA A 852 34.23 8.06 -16.57
N GLN A 853 33.39 7.03 -16.67
CA GLN A 853 33.31 6.16 -17.84
C GLN A 853 32.18 6.61 -18.79
N PRO A 854 32.06 6.04 -20.00
CA PRO A 854 30.89 6.26 -20.84
C PRO A 854 29.62 5.82 -20.12
N ILE A 855 28.69 6.77 -19.94
CA ILE A 855 27.38 6.58 -19.31
C ILE A 855 26.27 6.91 -20.31
N ASP A 856 25.19 6.14 -20.27
CA ASP A 856 23.95 6.43 -20.99
C ASP A 856 22.93 7.09 -20.06
N TYR A 857 21.73 7.34 -20.59
CA TYR A 857 20.63 7.95 -19.84
C TYR A 857 20.30 7.22 -18.54
N TRP A 858 20.22 5.87 -18.58
CA TRP A 858 19.81 5.07 -17.44
C TRP A 858 20.88 5.07 -16.34
N LEU A 859 22.15 4.95 -16.75
CA LEU A 859 23.27 4.97 -15.82
C LEU A 859 23.45 6.36 -15.21
N ASP A 860 23.30 7.44 -16.00
CA ASP A 860 23.30 8.82 -15.50
C ASP A 860 22.19 9.04 -14.46
N TYR A 861 20.95 8.65 -14.77
CA TYR A 861 19.83 8.74 -13.83
C TYR A 861 20.15 8.01 -12.52
N THR A 862 20.60 6.74 -12.62
CA THR A 862 20.88 5.91 -11.45
C THR A 862 22.04 6.49 -10.62
N LEU A 863 23.07 7.06 -11.27
CA LEU A 863 24.19 7.75 -10.60
C LEU A 863 23.71 8.97 -9.81
N GLN A 864 22.88 9.84 -10.41
CA GLN A 864 22.32 11.01 -9.72
C GLN A 864 21.53 10.60 -8.46
N HIS A 865 20.79 9.49 -8.53
CA HIS A 865 20.02 8.98 -7.39
C HIS A 865 20.89 8.31 -6.34
N ALA A 866 21.93 7.56 -6.72
CA ALA A 866 22.90 7.00 -5.79
C ALA A 866 23.72 8.08 -5.07
N PHE A 867 24.23 9.09 -5.79
CA PHE A 867 24.87 10.25 -5.16
C PHE A 867 23.89 11.01 -4.26
N GLY A 868 22.63 11.15 -4.66
CA GLY A 868 21.60 11.76 -3.83
C GLY A 868 21.39 11.02 -2.50
N ALA A 869 21.32 9.68 -2.53
CA ALA A 869 21.17 8.84 -1.34
C ALA A 869 22.39 8.94 -0.42
N LEU A 870 23.60 8.90 -0.99
CA LEU A 870 24.86 8.98 -0.23
C LEU A 870 25.31 10.41 0.11
N ARG A 871 24.47 11.42 -0.13
CA ARG A 871 24.79 12.85 0.11
C ARG A 871 25.40 13.14 1.49
N PRO A 872 24.92 12.56 2.60
CA PRO A 872 25.52 12.77 3.92
C PRO A 872 27.01 12.38 4.00
N LEU A 873 27.47 11.45 3.16
CA LEU A 873 28.83 10.94 3.21
C LEU A 873 29.84 11.77 2.41
N TRP A 874 29.40 12.48 1.36
CA TRP A 874 30.30 13.15 0.43
C TRP A 874 30.21 14.67 0.43
N LYS A 875 29.10 15.26 0.90
CA LYS A 875 28.90 16.72 0.83
C LYS A 875 30.01 17.50 1.51
N ASP A 876 30.37 17.12 2.73
CA ASP A 876 31.37 17.84 3.53
C ASP A 876 32.79 17.49 3.06
N ALA A 877 33.04 16.24 2.66
CA ALA A 877 34.31 15.83 2.05
C ALA A 877 34.59 16.57 0.73
N LEU A 878 33.56 16.78 -0.10
CA LEU A 878 33.65 17.56 -1.32
C LEU A 878 33.96 19.04 -1.02
N ALA A 879 33.32 19.63 0.00
CA ALA A 879 33.59 21.00 0.42
C ALA A 879 35.00 21.18 0.99
N ALA A 880 35.55 20.15 1.66
CA ALA A 880 36.92 20.12 2.17
C ALA A 880 37.98 19.84 1.08
N GLY A 881 37.57 19.44 -0.13
CA GLY A 881 38.51 19.05 -1.20
C GLY A 881 39.14 17.66 -1.00
N ASP A 882 38.53 16.81 -0.17
CA ASP A 882 39.06 15.50 0.22
C ASP A 882 38.51 14.32 -0.59
N LEU A 883 37.70 14.59 -1.62
CA LEU A 883 37.01 13.60 -2.43
C LEU A 883 37.55 13.52 -3.87
N GLY A 884 37.53 12.33 -4.48
CA GLY A 884 37.72 12.16 -5.92
C GLY A 884 39.17 12.31 -6.40
N LYS A 885 40.14 12.17 -5.49
CA LYS A 885 41.59 12.26 -5.80
C LYS A 885 42.02 11.25 -6.88
N LYS A 886 41.26 10.15 -7.05
CA LYS A 886 41.51 9.08 -8.04
C LYS A 886 40.67 9.19 -9.32
N SER A 887 39.67 10.07 -9.36
CA SER A 887 38.75 10.23 -10.49
C SER A 887 38.37 11.71 -10.68
N PRO A 888 39.26 12.54 -11.26
CA PRO A 888 38.98 13.95 -11.51
C PRO A 888 37.73 14.18 -12.38
N GLU A 889 37.51 13.34 -13.39
CA GLU A 889 36.36 13.42 -14.29
C GLU A 889 35.06 13.08 -13.54
N GLY A 890 35.09 12.05 -12.69
CA GLY A 890 33.95 11.70 -11.82
C GLY A 890 33.67 12.79 -10.79
N LEU A 891 34.71 13.42 -10.26
CA LEU A 891 34.57 14.56 -9.36
C LEU A 891 33.92 15.76 -10.07
N ASP A 892 34.27 16.01 -11.33
CA ASP A 892 33.64 17.05 -12.15
C ASP A 892 32.16 16.73 -12.43
N TYR A 893 31.81 15.46 -12.67
CA TYR A 893 30.42 15.01 -12.73
C TYR A 893 29.67 15.30 -11.42
N LEU A 894 30.23 14.90 -10.27
CA LEU A 894 29.60 15.14 -8.97
C LEU A 894 29.45 16.64 -8.66
N LYS A 895 30.45 17.45 -9.02
CA LYS A 895 30.35 18.92 -8.93
C LYS A 895 29.28 19.46 -9.87
N ALA A 896 29.14 18.94 -11.08
CA ALA A 896 28.08 19.32 -12.00
C ALA A 896 26.69 18.94 -11.45
N TYR A 897 26.55 17.76 -10.86
CA TYR A 897 25.34 17.33 -10.15
C TYR A 897 25.03 18.24 -8.95
N GLN A 898 26.03 18.55 -8.11
CA GLN A 898 25.86 19.40 -6.92
C GLN A 898 25.59 20.87 -7.28
N SER A 899 26.31 21.40 -8.27
CA SER A 899 26.11 22.75 -8.82
C SER A 899 24.84 22.83 -9.67
N GLY A 900 24.22 21.69 -9.97
CA GLY A 900 22.84 21.51 -10.41
C GLY A 900 21.84 22.06 -9.39
N ARG A 901 21.78 23.40 -9.37
CA ARG A 901 20.80 24.30 -8.76
C ARG A 901 20.55 24.11 -7.25
N PRO A 902 21.39 24.69 -6.38
CA PRO A 902 21.16 24.79 -4.92
C PRO A 902 19.76 25.31 -4.54
N GLU A 903 19.20 26.20 -5.37
CA GLU A 903 17.83 26.69 -5.32
C GLU A 903 16.75 25.59 -5.38
N LEU A 904 17.03 24.41 -5.98
CA LEU A 904 16.13 23.25 -5.95
C LEU A 904 15.93 22.67 -4.55
N GLY A 905 16.92 22.78 -3.66
CA GLY A 905 16.74 22.35 -2.25
C GLY A 905 15.77 23.25 -1.50
N ALA A 906 15.69 24.54 -1.85
CA ALA A 906 14.68 25.46 -1.34
C ALA A 906 13.32 25.20 -1.99
N ALA A 907 13.27 24.96 -3.31
CA ALA A 907 12.07 24.53 -4.00
C ALA A 907 11.50 23.24 -3.39
N GLN A 908 12.33 22.25 -3.11
CA GLN A 908 11.92 20.98 -2.50
C GLN A 908 11.27 21.18 -1.14
N ARG A 909 11.87 21.98 -0.25
CA ARG A 909 11.28 22.25 1.07
C ARG A 909 9.94 22.96 0.93
N ALA A 910 9.87 23.99 0.10
CA ALA A 910 8.64 24.73 -0.14
C ALA A 910 7.55 23.85 -0.77
N LEU A 911 7.89 23.09 -1.81
CA LEU A 911 6.98 22.17 -2.50
C LEU A 911 6.48 21.06 -1.56
N ARG A 912 7.38 20.43 -0.79
CA ARG A 912 7.00 19.42 0.20
C ARG A 912 6.07 20.01 1.26
N GLN A 913 6.37 21.20 1.76
CA GLN A 913 5.53 21.89 2.74
C GLN A 913 4.13 22.12 2.16
N LEU A 914 4.04 22.64 0.92
CA LEU A 914 2.78 22.90 0.21
C LEU A 914 1.95 21.63 -0.04
N ILE A 915 2.59 20.50 -0.35
CA ILE A 915 1.91 19.22 -0.62
C ILE A 915 1.52 18.50 0.68
N SER A 916 2.40 18.49 1.67
CA SER A 916 2.21 17.72 2.91
C SER A 916 1.25 18.41 3.88
N PHE A 917 1.14 19.73 3.81
CA PHE A 917 0.32 20.55 4.70
C PHE A 917 -0.57 21.54 3.90
N PRO A 918 -1.52 21.04 3.10
CA PRO A 918 -2.38 21.90 2.27
C PRO A 918 -3.22 22.91 3.06
N GLU A 919 -3.50 22.61 4.34
CA GLU A 919 -4.27 23.45 5.28
C GLU A 919 -3.41 24.44 6.10
N MET A 920 -2.17 24.71 5.68
CA MET A 920 -1.30 25.67 6.39
C MET A 920 -1.86 27.11 6.35
N GLY A 921 -1.50 27.93 7.34
CA GLY A 921 -1.94 29.32 7.40
C GLY A 921 -1.55 30.12 6.15
N GLU A 922 -2.40 31.07 5.73
CA GLU A 922 -2.28 31.81 4.46
C GLU A 922 -0.89 32.49 4.29
N GLU A 923 -0.33 33.02 5.38
CA GLU A 923 1.00 33.65 5.38
C GLU A 923 2.12 32.64 5.10
N GLU A 924 2.04 31.46 5.70
CA GLU A 924 3.00 30.37 5.52
C GLU A 924 2.90 29.76 4.12
N ARG A 925 1.66 29.62 3.61
CA ARG A 925 1.39 29.20 2.23
C ARG A 925 2.01 30.17 1.25
N LYS A 926 1.72 31.47 1.40
CA LYS A 926 2.26 32.52 0.52
C LYS A 926 3.80 32.57 0.55
N LYS A 927 4.41 32.41 1.72
CA LYS A 927 5.87 32.34 1.88
C LYS A 927 6.46 31.16 1.12
N SER A 928 5.87 29.97 1.24
CA SER A 928 6.29 28.76 0.56
C SER A 928 6.13 28.88 -0.97
N MET A 929 4.98 29.38 -1.42
CA MET A 929 4.71 29.63 -2.85
C MET A 929 5.70 30.63 -3.46
N THR A 930 5.99 31.72 -2.76
CA THR A 930 6.95 32.74 -3.22
C THR A 930 8.36 32.17 -3.27
N SER A 931 8.75 31.38 -2.26
CA SER A 931 10.04 30.68 -2.24
C SER A 931 10.18 29.74 -3.44
N LEU A 932 9.12 29.02 -3.79
CA LEU A 932 9.11 28.09 -4.93
C LEU A 932 9.13 28.84 -6.27
N ALA A 933 8.35 29.91 -6.41
CA ALA A 933 8.30 30.75 -7.61
C ALA A 933 9.64 31.43 -7.93
N GLY A 934 10.45 31.73 -6.90
CA GLY A 934 11.77 32.33 -7.05
C GLY A 934 12.83 31.41 -7.66
N VAL A 935 12.55 30.11 -7.75
CA VAL A 935 13.49 29.12 -8.30
C VAL A 935 13.28 29.02 -9.81
N LYS A 936 14.31 29.31 -10.60
CA LYS A 936 14.26 29.14 -12.07
C LYS A 936 14.29 27.67 -12.44
N GLY A 937 13.68 27.34 -13.57
CA GLY A 937 13.64 25.99 -14.19
C GLY A 937 14.50 25.88 -15.46
N LYS A 938 14.41 24.77 -16.18
CA LYS A 938 14.91 24.57 -17.56
C LYS A 938 13.71 24.34 -18.48
N THR A 939 13.68 25.03 -19.61
CA THR A 939 12.52 25.03 -20.52
C THR A 939 12.33 23.71 -21.26
N GLN A 940 13.39 23.09 -21.77
CA GLN A 940 13.26 21.83 -22.53
C GLN A 940 12.81 20.65 -21.66
N PRO A 941 13.44 20.35 -20.50
CA PRO A 941 12.92 19.32 -19.58
C PRO A 941 11.49 19.63 -19.09
N GLY A 942 11.17 20.91 -18.87
CA GLY A 942 9.81 21.34 -18.53
C GLY A 942 8.79 21.05 -19.63
N LYS A 943 9.20 21.19 -20.91
CA LYS A 943 8.39 20.77 -22.05
C LYS A 943 8.21 19.26 -22.09
N ASP A 944 9.28 18.50 -21.89
CA ASP A 944 9.21 17.03 -21.89
C ASP A 944 8.26 16.53 -20.76
N LEU A 945 8.29 17.19 -19.59
CA LEU A 945 7.32 16.92 -18.53
C LEU A 945 5.89 17.32 -18.93
N PHE A 946 5.70 18.48 -19.57
CA PHE A 946 4.41 18.89 -20.09
C PHE A 946 3.85 17.84 -21.06
N ASP A 947 4.67 17.32 -21.96
CA ASP A 947 4.30 16.27 -22.91
C ASP A 947 4.00 14.94 -22.20
N ARG A 948 4.62 14.67 -21.04
CA ARG A 948 4.36 13.47 -20.24
C ARG A 948 3.09 13.54 -19.40
N VAL A 949 2.77 14.71 -18.83
CA VAL A 949 1.77 14.86 -17.76
C VAL A 949 0.59 15.78 -18.13
N CYS A 950 0.82 16.84 -18.89
CA CYS A 950 -0.16 17.93 -19.08
C CYS A 950 -0.84 17.92 -20.45
N ILE A 951 -0.18 17.39 -21.49
CA ILE A 951 -0.62 17.45 -22.90
C ILE A 951 -1.96 16.75 -23.16
N SER A 952 -2.34 15.78 -22.30
CA SER A 952 -3.61 15.07 -22.42
C SER A 952 -4.82 15.98 -22.24
N CYS A 953 -4.63 17.11 -21.55
CA CYS A 953 -5.71 18.05 -21.23
C CYS A 953 -5.46 19.45 -21.76
N HIS A 954 -4.20 19.87 -21.93
CA HIS A 954 -3.84 21.23 -22.33
C HIS A 954 -3.27 21.29 -23.75
N LYS A 955 -3.50 22.42 -24.41
CA LYS A 955 -2.98 22.73 -25.75
C LYS A 955 -1.86 23.77 -25.67
N ILE A 956 -0.82 23.58 -26.48
CA ILE A 956 0.22 24.57 -26.77
C ILE A 956 0.43 24.60 -28.29
N GLY A 957 0.25 25.77 -28.92
CA GLY A 957 0.31 25.92 -30.37
C GLY A 957 -0.75 25.06 -31.05
N SER A 958 -0.34 24.10 -31.88
CA SER A 958 -1.23 23.12 -32.54
C SER A 958 -1.26 21.76 -31.86
N THR A 959 -0.58 21.59 -30.73
CA THR A 959 -0.31 20.30 -30.10
C THR A 959 -1.01 20.18 -28.75
N GLY A 960 -1.62 19.02 -28.47
CA GLY A 960 -2.38 18.75 -27.24
C GLY A 960 -3.89 18.84 -27.42
N SER A 961 -4.62 18.91 -26.30
CA SER A 961 -6.10 18.88 -26.28
C SER A 961 -6.69 20.17 -25.69
N GLU A 962 -7.90 20.55 -26.12
CA GLU A 962 -8.63 21.73 -25.60
C GLU A 962 -9.63 21.35 -24.49
N TYR A 963 -9.20 20.50 -23.55
CA TYR A 963 -10.04 20.12 -22.42
C TYR A 963 -9.84 21.06 -21.22
N GLY A 964 -8.61 21.54 -21.02
CA GLY A 964 -8.25 22.62 -20.12
C GLY A 964 -7.85 23.88 -20.89
N PRO A 965 -7.46 24.96 -20.17
CA PRO A 965 -6.99 26.18 -20.80
C PRO A 965 -5.86 25.97 -21.81
N ASP A 966 -5.95 26.69 -22.93
CA ASP A 966 -4.81 26.86 -23.85
C ASP A 966 -3.68 27.55 -23.09
N LEU A 967 -2.51 26.92 -23.07
CA LEU A 967 -1.34 27.38 -22.33
C LEU A 967 -0.30 28.08 -23.21
N SER A 968 -0.55 28.25 -24.50
CA SER A 968 0.39 28.85 -25.48
C SER A 968 0.91 30.23 -25.08
N LYS A 969 0.14 30.98 -24.28
CA LYS A 969 0.49 32.30 -23.75
C LYS A 969 0.25 32.41 -22.24
N VAL A 970 0.40 31.30 -21.50
CA VAL A 970 0.12 31.30 -20.05
C VAL A 970 1.09 32.21 -19.29
N GLY A 971 2.37 32.25 -19.66
CA GLY A 971 3.39 33.11 -19.06
C GLY A 971 3.19 34.62 -19.29
N SER A 972 2.34 35.01 -20.24
CA SER A 972 1.89 36.40 -20.44
C SER A 972 0.67 36.78 -19.59
N ARG A 973 -0.07 35.79 -19.05
CA ARG A 973 -1.34 36.00 -18.32
C ARG A 973 -1.27 35.71 -16.84
N MET A 974 -0.37 34.82 -16.42
CA MET A 974 -0.25 34.36 -15.05
C MET A 974 1.16 34.58 -14.53
N SER A 975 1.29 35.01 -13.27
CA SER A 975 2.59 35.02 -12.61
C SER A 975 3.05 33.58 -12.33
N ARG A 976 4.33 33.40 -12.03
CA ARG A 976 4.86 32.10 -11.59
C ARG A 976 4.11 31.55 -10.38
N VAL A 977 3.74 32.42 -9.43
CA VAL A 977 2.99 32.02 -8.23
C VAL A 977 1.61 31.50 -8.62
N ASP A 978 0.92 32.17 -9.54
CA ASP A 978 -0.41 31.75 -10.00
C ASP A 978 -0.34 30.40 -10.73
N ILE A 979 0.69 30.19 -11.58
CA ILE A 979 0.91 28.91 -12.26
C ILE A 979 1.11 27.78 -11.23
N ILE A 980 1.96 28.01 -10.23
CA ILE A 980 2.22 27.04 -9.16
C ILE A 980 0.92 26.74 -8.40
N GLU A 981 0.11 27.76 -8.10
CA GLU A 981 -1.13 27.61 -7.34
C GLU A 981 -2.14 26.75 -8.10
N SER A 982 -2.29 27.00 -9.40
CA SER A 982 -3.17 26.19 -10.25
C SER A 982 -2.72 24.74 -10.39
N ILE A 983 -1.41 24.45 -10.33
CA ILE A 983 -0.91 23.07 -10.41
C ILE A 983 -1.08 22.32 -9.08
N LEU A 984 -0.76 22.97 -7.95
CA LEU A 984 -0.81 22.34 -6.63
C LEU A 984 -2.23 22.26 -6.07
N TYR A 985 -3.05 23.27 -6.39
CA TYR A 985 -4.39 23.44 -5.84
C TYR A 985 -5.38 23.77 -6.97
N PRO A 986 -5.60 22.82 -7.90
CA PRO A 986 -6.40 23.07 -9.10
C PRO A 986 -7.84 23.50 -8.80
N ASN A 987 -8.36 23.25 -7.60
CA ASN A 987 -9.71 23.58 -7.16
C ASN A 987 -9.85 24.99 -6.54
N GLU A 988 -8.76 25.71 -6.27
CA GLU A 988 -8.82 27.00 -5.57
C GLU A 988 -9.33 28.14 -6.46
N LYS A 989 -8.78 28.22 -7.67
CA LYS A 989 -9.12 29.26 -8.65
C LYS A 989 -9.35 28.61 -10.00
N VAL A 990 -10.62 28.37 -10.29
CA VAL A 990 -11.06 27.85 -11.59
C VAL A 990 -11.80 28.96 -12.32
N ASP A 991 -11.32 29.31 -13.51
CA ASP A 991 -12.03 30.24 -14.39
C ASP A 991 -13.46 29.69 -14.64
N PRO A 992 -14.51 30.51 -14.49
CA PRO A 992 -15.89 30.07 -14.66
C PRO A 992 -16.18 29.29 -15.96
N LYS A 993 -15.42 29.53 -17.04
CA LYS A 993 -15.56 28.77 -18.30
C LYS A 993 -15.01 27.34 -18.24
N TYR A 994 -14.12 27.05 -17.30
CA TYR A 994 -13.58 25.71 -17.02
C TYR A 994 -14.20 25.07 -15.77
N LEU A 995 -15.19 25.73 -15.14
CA LEU A 995 -16.02 25.07 -14.14
C LEU A 995 -16.96 24.10 -14.85
N SER A 996 -16.93 22.84 -14.43
CA SER A 996 -17.91 21.87 -14.88
C SER A 996 -19.30 22.32 -14.43
N VAL A 997 -20.27 22.30 -15.33
CA VAL A 997 -21.68 22.52 -15.02
C VAL A 997 -22.41 21.20 -15.10
N ASN A 998 -23.31 20.97 -14.14
CA ASN A 998 -24.32 19.94 -14.19
C ASN A 998 -25.61 20.61 -14.67
N VAL A 999 -26.07 20.26 -15.87
CA VAL A 999 -27.28 20.79 -16.47
C VAL A 999 -28.34 19.72 -16.42
N THR A 1000 -29.38 19.89 -15.63
CA THR A 1000 -30.55 19.01 -15.67
C THR A 1000 -31.51 19.54 -16.73
N THR A 1001 -31.94 18.71 -17.67
CA THR A 1001 -32.96 19.05 -18.66
C THR A 1001 -34.37 18.82 -18.07
N LYS A 1002 -35.41 19.41 -18.67
CA LYS A 1002 -36.82 19.17 -18.32
C LYS A 1002 -37.26 17.74 -18.65
N GLY A 1003 -36.52 17.05 -19.51
CA GLY A 1003 -36.68 15.61 -19.77
C GLY A 1003 -36.07 14.74 -18.66
N GLY A 1004 -35.29 15.34 -17.76
CA GLY A 1004 -34.63 14.66 -16.64
C GLY A 1004 -33.16 14.34 -16.87
N ASP A 1005 -32.60 14.62 -18.04
CA ASP A 1005 -31.19 14.33 -18.37
C ASP A 1005 -30.25 15.23 -17.57
N GLU A 1006 -29.25 14.68 -16.90
CA GLU A 1006 -28.20 15.47 -16.26
C GLU A 1006 -26.91 15.47 -17.07
N ILE A 1007 -26.53 16.62 -17.61
CA ILE A 1007 -25.36 16.74 -18.48
C ILE A 1007 -24.26 17.48 -17.71
N SER A 1008 -23.18 16.76 -17.39
CA SER A 1008 -21.99 17.28 -16.71
C SER A 1008 -20.86 17.54 -17.68
N GLY A 1009 -20.37 18.77 -17.76
CA GLY A 1009 -19.21 19.10 -18.57
C GLY A 1009 -18.92 20.58 -18.62
N LEU A 1010 -18.02 20.99 -19.51
CA LEU A 1010 -17.64 22.40 -19.64
C LEU A 1010 -18.56 23.12 -20.61
N VAL A 1011 -19.05 24.31 -20.25
CA VAL A 1011 -19.83 25.13 -21.20
C VAL A 1011 -18.90 25.69 -22.26
N THR A 1012 -19.06 25.27 -23.51
CA THR A 1012 -18.32 25.80 -24.65
C THR A 1012 -19.09 26.88 -25.40
N GLU A 1013 -20.42 26.92 -25.25
CA GLU A 1013 -21.29 27.94 -25.86
C GLU A 1013 -22.56 28.12 -25.00
N ASP A 1014 -22.99 29.36 -24.74
CA ASP A 1014 -24.25 29.69 -24.04
C ASP A 1014 -24.91 30.85 -24.77
N THR A 1015 -25.89 30.54 -25.61
CA THR A 1015 -26.67 31.53 -26.37
C THR A 1015 -28.09 31.63 -25.81
N ASN A 1016 -28.88 32.58 -26.34
CA ASN A 1016 -30.29 32.68 -26.00
C ASN A 1016 -31.10 31.45 -26.45
N GLU A 1017 -30.58 30.65 -27.39
CA GLU A 1017 -31.28 29.53 -28.01
C GLU A 1017 -30.83 28.17 -27.44
N HIS A 1018 -29.56 28.03 -27.08
CA HIS A 1018 -28.97 26.76 -26.65
C HIS A 1018 -27.72 26.93 -25.77
N LEU A 1019 -27.41 25.86 -25.06
CA LEU A 1019 -26.21 25.66 -24.25
C LEU A 1019 -25.42 24.47 -24.81
N THR A 1020 -24.14 24.63 -25.15
CA THR A 1020 -23.26 23.55 -25.61
C THR A 1020 -22.32 23.14 -24.49
N ILE A 1021 -22.31 21.85 -24.13
CA ILE A 1021 -21.52 21.25 -23.05
C ILE A 1021 -20.49 20.24 -23.60
N LEU A 1022 -19.21 20.43 -23.32
CA LEU A 1022 -18.14 19.47 -23.60
C LEU A 1022 -18.09 18.38 -22.50
N VAL A 1023 -18.44 17.15 -22.86
CA VAL A 1023 -18.65 16.00 -21.96
C VAL A 1023 -17.46 15.01 -21.93
N GLY A 1024 -16.27 15.44 -22.40
CA GLY A 1024 -15.02 14.66 -22.37
C GLY A 1024 -14.60 14.08 -23.72
N ALA A 1025 -13.30 13.85 -23.90
CA ALA A 1025 -12.67 13.33 -25.14
C ALA A 1025 -13.05 14.10 -26.43
N GLY A 1026 -13.27 15.42 -26.32
CA GLY A 1026 -13.65 16.28 -27.45
C GLY A 1026 -15.14 16.25 -27.82
N ASN A 1027 -15.99 15.47 -27.14
CA ASN A 1027 -17.41 15.38 -27.45
C ASN A 1027 -18.21 16.52 -26.83
N SER A 1028 -19.05 17.19 -27.64
CA SER A 1028 -19.93 18.28 -27.19
C SER A 1028 -21.41 17.90 -27.35
N GLN A 1029 -22.26 18.35 -26.43
CA GLN A 1029 -23.71 18.19 -26.45
C GLN A 1029 -24.40 19.55 -26.48
N ARG A 1030 -25.28 19.79 -27.45
CA ARG A 1030 -26.05 21.04 -27.58
C ARG A 1030 -27.45 20.84 -26.99
N ILE A 1031 -27.80 21.67 -26.01
CA ILE A 1031 -29.04 21.60 -25.22
C ILE A 1031 -29.85 22.87 -25.49
N PRO A 1032 -31.07 22.78 -26.06
CA PRO A 1032 -31.94 23.95 -26.22
C PRO A 1032 -32.23 24.62 -24.87
N LYS A 1033 -32.16 25.96 -24.78
CA LYS A 1033 -32.33 26.69 -23.51
C LYS A 1033 -33.69 26.45 -22.86
N ASN A 1034 -34.73 26.25 -23.67
CA ASN A 1034 -36.09 25.94 -23.21
C ASN A 1034 -36.21 24.54 -22.58
N GLN A 1035 -35.24 23.65 -22.83
CA GLN A 1035 -35.14 22.31 -22.24
C GLN A 1035 -34.28 22.28 -20.99
N VAL A 1036 -33.58 23.35 -20.60
CA VAL A 1036 -32.83 23.37 -19.33
C VAL A 1036 -33.82 23.53 -18.16
N ALA A 1037 -33.84 22.56 -17.24
CA ALA A 1037 -34.61 22.61 -16.00
C ALA A 1037 -33.80 23.26 -14.87
N SER A 1038 -32.55 22.84 -14.70
CA SER A 1038 -31.63 23.42 -13.73
C SER A 1038 -30.20 23.42 -14.26
N ARG A 1039 -29.36 24.30 -13.71
CA ARG A 1039 -27.93 24.35 -13.98
C ARG A 1039 -27.22 24.62 -12.68
N GLN A 1040 -26.35 23.70 -12.29
CA GLN A 1040 -25.49 23.83 -11.13
C GLN A 1040 -24.04 23.89 -11.58
N VAL A 1041 -23.32 24.93 -11.18
CA VAL A 1041 -21.88 25.03 -11.40
C VAL A 1041 -21.20 24.22 -10.30
N THR A 1042 -20.43 23.20 -10.66
CA THR A 1042 -19.58 22.46 -9.71
C THR A 1042 -18.36 23.31 -9.37
N LYS A 1043 -17.92 23.30 -8.12
CA LYS A 1043 -16.74 24.07 -7.67
C LYS A 1043 -15.42 23.29 -7.84
N VAL A 1044 -15.43 22.22 -8.63
CA VAL A 1044 -14.31 21.28 -8.75
C VAL A 1044 -13.77 21.36 -10.17
N SER A 1045 -12.46 21.51 -10.27
CA SER A 1045 -11.67 21.47 -11.50
C SER A 1045 -11.60 20.05 -12.05
N ASN A 1046 -11.52 19.92 -13.37
CA ASN A 1046 -11.23 18.63 -14.01
C ASN A 1046 -9.72 18.30 -14.02
N MET A 1047 -8.86 19.23 -13.57
CA MET A 1047 -7.43 18.95 -13.37
C MET A 1047 -7.24 18.11 -12.09
N PRO A 1048 -6.53 16.96 -12.16
CA PRO A 1048 -6.33 16.09 -11.00
C PRO A 1048 -5.62 16.81 -9.84
N GLU A 1049 -6.09 16.60 -8.61
CA GLU A 1049 -5.33 16.98 -7.41
C GLU A 1049 -4.13 16.06 -7.20
N GLY A 1050 -3.12 16.54 -6.46
CA GLY A 1050 -1.93 15.75 -6.12
C GLY A 1050 -0.89 15.64 -7.24
N LEU A 1051 -1.07 16.31 -8.38
CA LEU A 1051 -0.10 16.29 -9.49
C LEU A 1051 1.31 16.73 -9.06
N GLY A 1052 1.40 17.72 -8.16
CA GLY A 1052 2.69 18.15 -7.62
C GLY A 1052 3.41 17.07 -6.81
N ALA A 1053 2.69 16.15 -6.17
CA ALA A 1053 3.28 15.04 -5.40
C ALA A 1053 3.87 13.95 -6.31
N GLY A 1054 3.36 13.85 -7.54
CA GLY A 1054 3.91 12.97 -8.56
C GLY A 1054 5.20 13.51 -9.20
N MET A 1055 5.59 14.77 -9.01
CA MET A 1055 6.76 15.34 -9.68
C MET A 1055 7.91 15.54 -8.70
N SER A 1056 9.14 15.39 -9.18
CA SER A 1056 10.28 15.89 -8.40
C SER A 1056 10.27 17.41 -8.32
N PRO A 1057 10.92 18.00 -7.31
CA PRO A 1057 11.07 19.45 -7.21
C PRO A 1057 11.71 20.09 -8.45
N GLU A 1058 12.65 19.39 -9.10
CA GLU A 1058 13.30 19.87 -10.34
C GLU A 1058 12.33 19.90 -11.51
N GLU A 1059 11.61 18.80 -11.73
CA GLU A 1059 10.59 18.72 -12.77
C GLU A 1059 9.50 19.77 -12.58
N PHE A 1060 9.07 19.98 -11.33
CA PHE A 1060 8.06 20.98 -11.01
C PHE A 1060 8.52 22.40 -11.38
N VAL A 1061 9.74 22.79 -11.00
CA VAL A 1061 10.25 24.13 -11.37
C VAL A 1061 10.58 24.25 -12.85
N ASP A 1062 11.00 23.16 -13.50
CA ASP A 1062 11.27 23.12 -14.93
C ASP A 1062 9.97 23.29 -15.73
N LEU A 1063 8.88 22.63 -15.32
CA LEU A 1063 7.55 22.84 -15.89
C LEU A 1063 7.08 24.29 -15.70
N VAL A 1064 7.21 24.84 -14.48
CA VAL A 1064 6.84 26.24 -14.22
C VAL A 1064 7.66 27.19 -15.09
N GLU A 1065 8.95 26.94 -15.30
CA GLU A 1065 9.79 27.73 -16.19
C GLU A 1065 9.35 27.65 -17.64
N TYR A 1066 9.09 26.43 -18.14
CA TYR A 1066 8.59 26.23 -19.48
C TYR A 1066 7.28 27.00 -19.68
N LEU A 1067 6.28 26.78 -18.81
CA LEU A 1067 4.98 27.46 -18.88
C LEU A 1067 5.14 28.99 -18.78
N SER A 1068 6.02 29.48 -17.91
CA SER A 1068 6.30 30.92 -17.77
C SER A 1068 7.01 31.52 -18.99
N SER A 1069 7.70 30.70 -19.78
CA SER A 1069 8.37 31.12 -21.02
C SER A 1069 7.41 31.26 -22.21
N LEU A 1070 6.21 30.66 -22.13
CA LEU A 1070 5.18 30.74 -23.15
C LEU A 1070 4.47 32.10 -23.11
N LYS A 1071 4.97 33.05 -23.91
CA LYS A 1071 4.53 34.45 -23.92
C LYS A 1071 3.76 34.86 -25.17
#